data_AF-A0AAF0JFX6-F1
#
_entry.id   AF-A0AAF0JFX6-F1
#
_cell.length_a   1.000
_cell.length_b   1.000
_cell.length_c   1.000
_cell.angle_alpha   90.00
_cell.angle_beta   90.00
_cell.angle_gamma   90.00
#
_symmetry.space_group_name_H-M   'P 1'
#
loop_
_entity.id
_entity.type
_entity.pdbx_description
1 polymer ?
#
loop_
_entity_poly.entity_id
_entity_poly.type
_entity_poly.pdbx_seq_one_letter_code
_entity_poly.pdbx_strand_id
1 'polypeptide(L)'
;MAQSEGEAGGDASARTKFYTQSFTIFTSLQSIAASQQREERGDAGWMDAGPSVQTMQYYHRIGTLYCDAIHTYLNDLDAEHLDESEYLAHVQSLQTIFHLAQVLYFPEDGRGMGVIGEELLHWLNAHDVAPTTEQGQQIAQTSPSHDHPEFWDYLFRCVLRGFYGTAATVLQSYSAPGTPSTLYEIASETAQILKTLPRSTGYPTEHAFFSAHRNWHTSVRVFLSGMQRKMDSVQKELEANGAPHPEEERLELEAQFRCLLELLCGVQDRVLEFSENWTEAVCAWGTLVQPAMKRDDLPDVVQLITDQLPVDGTLGSEMVLVSLMRGEVTKAIKQCIPYDEWLATHLSDFCHKAQLLDNNEAKGEDGEPLCDSILFTWADLLLNEERLWRMALSYLAVIHTPAARSKMRGVLFSVPLMDEGLDADAQFKRVEEVLGACIEYGMDDEVRIICKRLGHELMEHKKYGLAIAYSVRARDARQVRMIADQMLHDYVEHGPEAFIRSVDTIPRMLLDNAEAIATEAGLTAENAQLATPFATTSSIFSTETFAPLVFHVKYRDFHELYANKATWSEAAQILVGLLTSDVTPESFLTVLLVDALPLVQAPELYFSMPETYELLRVVEKVGSVAESNGTDEVADYYFYWLELLLSRKAGAEASSSAVRRKLVQERMMVVRLALSQYLSRILVEGSEGW
;
A
#
# COMPACT_ATOMS: atom_id res chain seq x y z
N MET A 1 5.55 33.79 14.00
CA MET A 1 4.95 32.45 13.85
C MET A 1 5.12 31.95 12.41
N ALA A 2 6.35 31.97 11.88
CA ALA A 2 6.67 31.53 10.52
C ALA A 2 8.12 31.01 10.43
N GLN A 3 8.63 30.47 11.54
CA GLN A 3 9.98 29.90 11.65
C GLN A 3 9.99 28.47 12.21
N SER A 4 8.83 27.86 12.47
CA SER A 4 8.69 26.47 12.94
C SER A 4 8.20 25.50 11.87
N GLU A 5 7.97 25.95 10.62
CA GLU A 5 7.55 25.08 9.51
C GLU A 5 8.74 24.50 8.71
N GLY A 6 9.97 24.91 9.01
CA GLY A 6 11.19 24.44 8.33
C GLY A 6 11.75 23.13 8.88
N GLU A 7 11.63 22.88 10.18
CA GLU A 7 12.18 21.69 10.86
C GLU A 7 11.24 20.47 10.76
N ALA A 8 9.92 20.69 10.77
CA ALA A 8 8.92 19.61 10.63
C ALA A 8 8.85 18.98 9.22
N GLY A 9 9.48 19.61 8.21
CA GLY A 9 9.46 19.13 6.82
C GLY A 9 10.46 18.01 6.51
N GLY A 10 11.54 17.89 7.28
CA GLY A 10 12.55 16.83 7.13
C GLY A 10 12.07 15.49 7.67
N ASP A 11 11.70 15.47 8.95
CA ASP A 11 11.18 14.29 9.65
C ASP A 11 9.96 13.66 8.93
N ALA A 12 8.99 14.48 8.52
CA ALA A 12 7.81 14.01 7.79
C ALA A 12 8.17 13.35 6.43
N SER A 13 9.23 13.82 5.77
CA SER A 13 9.69 13.28 4.48
C SER A 13 10.39 11.93 4.66
N ALA A 14 11.31 11.81 5.63
CA ALA A 14 11.99 10.55 5.95
C ALA A 14 10.99 9.50 6.47
N ARG A 15 10.09 9.89 7.37
CA ARG A 15 9.04 9.03 7.92
C ARG A 15 8.06 8.53 6.84
N THR A 16 7.62 9.41 5.93
CA THR A 16 6.73 9.02 4.81
C THR A 16 7.42 8.03 3.87
N LYS A 17 8.71 8.21 3.57
CA LYS A 17 9.49 7.25 2.77
C LYS A 17 9.57 5.90 3.48
N PHE A 18 9.86 5.89 4.77
CA PHE A 18 9.92 4.67 5.58
C PHE A 18 8.57 3.94 5.61
N TYR A 19 7.46 4.65 5.81
CA TYR A 19 6.12 4.05 5.75
C TYR A 19 5.79 3.50 4.36
N THR A 20 6.18 4.19 3.30
CA THR A 20 5.97 3.72 1.93
C THR A 20 6.78 2.44 1.67
N GLN A 21 8.05 2.40 2.08
CA GLN A 21 8.90 1.22 1.92
C GLN A 21 8.39 0.04 2.76
N SER A 22 8.12 0.24 4.05
CA SER A 22 7.58 -0.80 4.93
C SER A 22 6.20 -1.32 4.47
N PHE A 23 5.40 -0.49 3.83
CA PHE A 23 4.13 -0.89 3.20
C PHE A 23 4.33 -1.80 1.98
N THR A 24 5.35 -1.56 1.14
CA THR A 24 5.67 -2.48 0.03
C THR A 24 6.12 -3.86 0.54
N ILE A 25 6.83 -3.88 1.66
CA ILE A 25 7.26 -5.12 2.33
C ILE A 25 6.03 -5.83 2.91
N PHE A 26 5.13 -5.10 3.57
CA PHE A 26 3.89 -5.63 4.13
C PHE A 26 3.00 -6.26 3.06
N THR A 27 2.75 -5.56 1.94
CA THR A 27 1.94 -6.10 0.84
C THR A 27 2.56 -7.35 0.21
N SER A 28 3.89 -7.38 0.10
CA SER A 28 4.63 -8.57 -0.32
C SER A 28 4.41 -9.74 0.63
N LEU A 29 4.50 -9.53 1.94
CA LEU A 29 4.21 -10.55 2.96
C LEU A 29 2.77 -11.08 2.85
N GLN A 30 1.77 -10.20 2.70
CA GLN A 30 0.37 -10.61 2.51
C GLN A 30 0.20 -11.49 1.26
N SER A 31 0.88 -11.15 0.16
CA SER A 31 0.80 -11.94 -1.08
C SER A 31 1.37 -13.35 -0.92
N ILE A 32 2.50 -13.49 -0.22
CA ILE A 32 3.17 -14.76 0.06
C ILE A 32 2.31 -15.62 1.00
N ALA A 33 1.76 -15.01 2.05
CA ALA A 33 0.86 -15.71 2.96
C ALA A 33 -0.42 -16.18 2.24
N ALA A 34 -0.97 -15.36 1.34
CA ALA A 34 -2.14 -15.72 0.55
C ALA A 34 -1.86 -16.86 -0.45
N SER A 35 -0.66 -16.93 -1.04
CA SER A 35 -0.28 -18.07 -1.89
C SER A 35 -0.17 -19.37 -1.09
N GLN A 36 0.45 -19.32 0.10
CA GLN A 36 0.54 -20.48 0.98
C GLN A 36 -0.84 -21.03 1.36
N GLN A 37 -1.75 -20.17 1.80
CA GLN A 37 -3.11 -20.58 2.18
C GLN A 37 -3.89 -21.23 1.01
N ARG A 38 -3.58 -20.87 -0.23
CA ARG A 38 -4.19 -21.50 -1.42
C ARG A 38 -3.61 -22.90 -1.67
N GLU A 39 -2.32 -23.09 -1.44
CA GLU A 39 -1.65 -24.39 -1.58
C GLU A 39 -2.12 -25.38 -0.51
N GLU A 40 -2.22 -24.95 0.74
CA GLU A 40 -2.69 -25.79 1.87
C GLU A 40 -4.15 -26.26 1.70
N ARG A 41 -5.01 -25.42 1.11
CA ARG A 41 -6.41 -25.81 0.79
C ARG A 41 -6.52 -26.89 -0.29
N GLY A 42 -5.48 -27.07 -1.11
CA GLY A 42 -5.44 -28.10 -2.14
C GLY A 42 -5.11 -29.50 -1.62
N ASP A 43 -4.43 -29.59 -0.47
CA ASP A 43 -3.90 -30.85 0.10
C ASP A 43 -4.56 -31.13 1.47
N ALA A 44 -5.87 -31.34 1.46
CA ALA A 44 -6.74 -31.45 2.63
C ALA A 44 -6.58 -32.78 3.43
N GLY A 45 -5.34 -33.22 3.67
CA GLY A 45 -5.03 -34.51 4.29
C GLY A 45 -4.38 -34.46 5.68
N TRP A 46 -3.56 -33.46 6.00
CA TRP A 46 -2.73 -33.48 7.22
C TRP A 46 -2.89 -32.19 8.05
N MET A 47 -3.21 -32.36 9.33
CA MET A 47 -3.41 -31.30 10.32
C MET A 47 -2.10 -30.58 10.67
N ASP A 48 -2.21 -29.26 10.90
CA ASP A 48 -1.41 -28.46 11.83
C ASP A 48 0.13 -28.52 11.66
N ALA A 49 0.60 -28.55 10.40
CA ALA A 49 1.99 -28.23 10.12
C ALA A 49 2.08 -26.72 9.87
N GLY A 50 2.87 -26.02 10.67
CA GLY A 50 3.17 -24.60 10.47
C GLY A 50 3.79 -24.31 9.08
N PRO A 51 4.24 -23.06 8.83
CA PRO A 51 4.72 -22.67 7.52
C PRO A 51 5.80 -23.60 6.98
N SER A 52 5.75 -23.87 5.67
CA SER A 52 6.77 -24.70 5.02
C SER A 52 8.17 -24.09 5.19
N VAL A 53 9.22 -24.92 5.16
CA VAL A 53 10.61 -24.44 5.25
C VAL A 53 10.92 -23.38 4.18
N GLN A 54 10.39 -23.56 2.96
CA GLN A 54 10.56 -22.57 1.89
C GLN A 54 9.87 -21.25 2.23
N THR A 55 8.66 -21.32 2.79
CA THR A 55 7.93 -20.12 3.25
C THR A 55 8.70 -19.41 4.36
N MET A 56 9.26 -20.14 5.33
CA MET A 56 10.09 -19.56 6.37
C MET A 56 11.34 -18.88 5.83
N GLN A 57 11.96 -19.41 4.77
CA GLN A 57 13.07 -18.75 4.08
C GLN A 57 12.63 -17.45 3.37
N TYR A 58 11.41 -17.42 2.81
CA TYR A 58 10.83 -16.18 2.28
C TYR A 58 10.55 -15.18 3.40
N TYR A 59 10.02 -15.62 4.53
CA TYR A 59 9.79 -14.77 5.70
C TYR A 59 11.11 -14.23 6.27
N HIS A 60 12.18 -15.03 6.33
CA HIS A 60 13.50 -14.55 6.70
C HIS A 60 13.95 -13.38 5.79
N ARG A 61 13.79 -13.50 4.47
CA ARG A 61 14.11 -12.43 3.52
C ARG A 61 13.25 -11.18 3.73
N ILE A 62 11.95 -11.36 4.01
CA ILE A 62 11.06 -10.25 4.36
C ILE A 62 11.53 -9.56 5.65
N GLY A 63 11.95 -10.32 6.66
CA GLY A 63 12.56 -9.80 7.88
C GLY A 63 13.81 -8.95 7.59
N THR A 64 14.69 -9.43 6.71
CA THR A 64 15.87 -8.65 6.27
C THR A 64 15.46 -7.35 5.60
N LEU A 65 14.44 -7.36 4.73
CA LEU A 65 13.94 -6.14 4.10
C LEU A 65 13.39 -5.14 5.11
N TYR A 66 12.72 -5.61 6.18
CA TYR A 66 12.28 -4.74 7.27
C TYR A 66 13.47 -4.14 8.03
N CYS A 67 14.46 -4.97 8.41
CA CYS A 67 15.68 -4.49 9.06
C CYS A 67 16.43 -3.46 8.19
N ASP A 68 16.55 -3.69 6.89
CA ASP A 68 17.17 -2.78 5.92
C ASP A 68 16.37 -1.47 5.79
N ALA A 69 15.03 -1.54 5.81
CA ALA A 69 14.17 -0.35 5.78
C ALA A 69 14.33 0.52 7.03
N ILE A 70 14.37 -0.10 8.23
CA ILE A 70 14.62 0.61 9.49
C ILE A 70 16.03 1.21 9.48
N HIS A 71 17.03 0.46 9.01
CA HIS A 71 18.41 0.94 8.93
C HIS A 71 18.57 2.11 7.95
N THR A 72 17.89 2.05 6.80
CA THR A 72 17.85 3.18 5.86
C THR A 72 17.17 4.39 6.50
N TYR A 73 16.09 4.19 7.25
CA TYR A 73 15.41 5.25 7.97
C TYR A 73 16.31 5.90 9.02
N LEU A 74 17.05 5.11 9.79
CA LEU A 74 18.04 5.61 10.76
C LEU A 74 19.12 6.48 10.10
N ASN A 75 19.69 6.00 8.99
CA ASN A 75 20.71 6.75 8.25
C ASN A 75 20.17 8.07 7.67
N ASP A 76 18.91 8.08 7.21
CA ASP A 76 18.25 9.29 6.72
C ASP A 76 18.03 10.31 7.86
N LEU A 77 17.63 9.85 9.06
CA LEU A 77 17.47 10.69 10.25
C LEU A 77 18.82 11.29 10.72
N ASP A 78 19.88 10.48 10.75
CA ASP A 78 21.23 10.93 11.10
C ASP A 78 21.77 11.97 10.12
N ALA A 79 21.53 11.78 8.82
CA ALA A 79 21.98 12.69 7.78
C ALA A 79 21.29 14.07 7.87
N GLU A 80 20.03 14.10 8.30
CA GLU A 80 19.26 15.34 8.45
C GLU A 80 19.65 16.15 9.70
N HIS A 81 20.56 15.67 10.55
CA HIS A 81 21.02 16.31 11.80
C HIS A 81 19.84 16.80 12.67
N LEU A 82 18.74 16.05 12.69
CA LEU A 82 17.61 16.33 13.55
C LEU A 82 18.08 16.18 15.01
N ASP A 83 17.99 17.26 15.79
CA ASP A 83 18.53 17.40 17.17
C ASP A 83 17.82 16.50 18.22
N GLU A 84 17.06 15.48 17.79
CA GLU A 84 16.26 14.60 18.64
C GLU A 84 16.98 13.28 18.95
N SER A 85 18.01 13.36 19.81
CA SER A 85 18.75 12.18 20.27
C SER A 85 17.86 11.09 20.88
N GLU A 86 16.73 11.46 21.50
CA GLU A 86 15.79 10.51 22.11
C GLU A 86 14.99 9.74 21.05
N TYR A 87 14.55 10.40 19.97
CA TYR A 87 13.83 9.75 18.88
C TYR A 87 14.76 8.83 18.08
N LEU A 88 16.01 9.25 17.83
CA LEU A 88 17.01 8.40 17.19
C LEU A 88 17.27 7.12 18.02
N ALA A 89 17.41 7.25 19.34
CA ALA A 89 17.57 6.11 20.24
C ALA A 89 16.33 5.19 20.25
N HIS A 90 15.13 5.76 20.11
CA HIS A 90 13.90 4.99 19.93
C HIS A 90 13.94 4.16 18.64
N VAL A 91 14.30 4.77 17.50
CA VAL A 91 14.38 4.05 16.22
C VAL A 91 15.50 2.99 16.22
N GLN A 92 16.63 3.23 16.90
CA GLN A 92 17.68 2.22 17.10
C GLN A 92 17.14 1.04 17.92
N SER A 93 16.33 1.32 18.94
CA SER A 93 15.64 0.28 19.72
C SER A 93 14.63 -0.50 18.87
N LEU A 94 13.90 0.15 17.94
CA LEU A 94 13.04 -0.52 16.96
C LEU A 94 13.84 -1.52 16.11
N GLN A 95 14.98 -1.11 15.59
CA GLN A 95 15.86 -1.97 14.80
C GLN A 95 16.37 -3.16 15.63
N THR A 96 16.74 -2.90 16.89
CA THR A 96 17.25 -3.90 17.82
C THR A 96 16.22 -4.99 18.09
N ILE A 97 14.97 -4.59 18.39
CA ILE A 97 13.85 -5.49 18.66
C ILE A 97 13.48 -6.30 17.42
N PHE A 98 13.33 -5.64 16.26
CA PHE A 98 12.89 -6.32 15.04
C PHE A 98 13.94 -7.34 14.56
N HIS A 99 15.23 -6.96 14.60
CA HIS A 99 16.32 -7.85 14.25
C HIS A 99 16.41 -9.04 15.23
N LEU A 100 16.16 -8.83 16.53
CA LEU A 100 16.10 -9.95 17.49
C LEU A 100 14.98 -10.92 17.13
N ALA A 101 13.78 -10.40 16.85
CA ALA A 101 12.64 -11.23 16.46
C ALA A 101 12.96 -12.04 15.19
N GLN A 102 13.63 -11.44 14.21
CA GLN A 102 14.11 -12.14 13.02
C GLN A 102 15.07 -13.29 13.37
N VAL A 103 16.09 -13.04 14.19
CA VAL A 103 17.09 -14.05 14.57
C VAL A 103 16.47 -15.23 15.31
N LEU A 104 15.55 -14.95 16.24
CA LEU A 104 14.92 -15.98 17.06
C LEU A 104 13.90 -16.81 16.29
N TYR A 105 13.00 -16.16 15.56
CA TYR A 105 11.80 -16.82 15.03
C TYR A 105 11.82 -17.06 13.52
N PHE A 106 12.71 -16.37 12.80
CA PHE A 106 12.79 -16.42 11.33
C PHE A 106 14.22 -16.80 10.88
N PRO A 107 14.67 -18.03 11.17
CA PRO A 107 16.02 -18.47 10.87
C PRO A 107 16.27 -18.58 9.36
N GLU A 108 17.50 -18.30 8.92
CA GLU A 108 17.88 -18.29 7.50
C GLU A 108 17.67 -19.66 6.82
N ASP A 109 17.88 -20.74 7.56
CA ASP A 109 17.68 -22.11 7.08
C ASP A 109 16.19 -22.51 6.96
N GLY A 110 15.29 -21.71 7.55
CA GLY A 110 13.85 -21.95 7.65
C GLY A 110 13.45 -23.08 8.60
N ARG A 111 14.40 -23.67 9.35
CA ARG A 111 14.15 -24.78 10.29
C ARG A 111 14.48 -24.41 11.73
N GLY A 112 15.48 -23.56 11.95
CA GLY A 112 15.84 -23.08 13.29
C GLY A 112 16.48 -24.13 14.20
N MET A 113 16.90 -25.27 13.64
CA MET A 113 17.39 -26.42 14.42
C MET A 113 18.84 -26.28 14.88
N GLY A 114 19.55 -25.27 14.39
CA GLY A 114 20.95 -24.98 14.71
C GLY A 114 21.17 -24.36 16.08
N VAL A 115 22.45 -24.24 16.44
CA VAL A 115 22.92 -23.56 17.65
C VAL A 115 22.80 -22.05 17.48
N ILE A 116 22.35 -21.34 18.51
CA ILE A 116 22.05 -19.90 18.44
C ILE A 116 23.11 -18.98 19.03
N GLY A 117 24.12 -19.52 19.73
CA GLY A 117 25.09 -18.70 20.47
C GLY A 117 25.79 -17.65 19.60
N GLU A 118 26.31 -18.04 18.44
CA GLU A 118 26.97 -17.10 17.52
C GLU A 118 25.99 -16.13 16.85
N GLU A 119 24.75 -16.56 16.59
CA GLU A 119 23.70 -15.71 15.99
C GLU A 119 23.27 -14.58 16.94
N LEU A 120 23.06 -14.90 18.23
CA LEU A 120 22.76 -13.92 19.27
C LEU A 120 23.92 -12.94 19.48
N LEU A 121 25.15 -13.44 19.43
CA LEU A 121 26.33 -12.59 19.57
C LEU A 121 26.50 -11.65 18.38
N HIS A 122 26.23 -12.13 17.17
CA HIS A 122 26.22 -11.31 15.97
C HIS A 122 25.13 -10.23 16.04
N TRP A 123 23.93 -10.58 16.53
CA TRP A 123 22.86 -9.61 16.78
C TRP A 123 23.28 -8.53 17.77
N LEU A 124 23.86 -8.90 18.92
CA LEU A 124 24.29 -7.93 19.93
C LEU A 124 25.36 -6.99 19.37
N ASN A 125 26.38 -7.54 18.70
CA ASN A 125 27.47 -6.76 18.12
C ASN A 125 27.03 -5.84 16.97
N ALA A 126 25.85 -6.07 16.37
CA ALA A 126 25.30 -5.21 15.32
C ALA A 126 24.63 -3.93 15.88
N HIS A 127 24.10 -3.99 17.11
CA HIS A 127 23.36 -2.88 17.72
C HIS A 127 24.14 -2.19 18.84
N ASP A 128 24.97 -2.94 19.56
CA ASP A 128 25.85 -2.45 20.59
C ASP A 128 27.30 -2.81 20.24
N VAL A 129 28.00 -1.85 19.64
CA VAL A 129 29.38 -2.02 19.20
C VAL A 129 30.32 -1.89 20.40
N ALA A 130 30.54 -2.99 21.10
CA ALA A 130 31.53 -3.08 22.17
C ALA A 130 32.39 -4.35 22.02
N PRO A 131 33.71 -4.29 22.25
CA PRO A 131 34.48 -3.09 22.55
C PRO A 131 34.74 -2.24 21.30
N THR A 132 34.89 -0.92 21.46
CA THR A 132 35.02 -0.01 20.31
C THR A 132 36.40 -0.12 19.67
N THR A 133 36.46 0.14 18.36
CA THR A 133 37.75 0.17 17.65
C THR A 133 38.68 1.26 18.22
N GLU A 134 38.11 2.36 18.72
CA GLU A 134 38.86 3.46 19.34
C GLU A 134 39.51 3.04 20.66
N GLN A 135 38.79 2.32 21.53
CA GLN A 135 39.35 1.75 22.77
C GLN A 135 40.53 0.83 22.44
N GLY A 136 40.38 -0.03 21.44
CA GLY A 136 41.47 -0.91 20.99
C GLY A 136 42.70 -0.15 20.49
N GLN A 137 42.49 0.97 19.78
CA GLN A 137 43.58 1.83 19.32
C GLN A 137 44.28 2.56 20.47
N GLN A 138 43.55 3.05 21.46
CA GLN A 138 44.11 3.71 22.65
C GLN A 138 45.02 2.76 23.43
N ILE A 139 44.59 1.50 23.62
CA ILE A 139 45.40 0.45 24.25
C ILE A 139 46.65 0.17 23.43
N ALA A 140 46.53 0.04 22.10
CA ALA A 140 47.67 -0.21 21.22
C ALA A 140 48.69 0.94 21.16
N GLN A 141 48.26 2.18 21.39
CA GLN A 141 49.15 3.35 21.46
C GLN A 141 49.98 3.39 22.74
N THR A 142 49.54 2.70 23.80
CA THR A 142 50.31 2.56 25.04
C THR A 142 51.45 1.57 24.82
N SER A 143 52.66 1.93 25.24
CA SER A 143 53.87 1.10 25.08
C SER A 143 54.53 0.84 26.44
N PRO A 144 54.51 -0.41 26.95
CA PRO A 144 53.85 -1.60 26.39
C PRO A 144 52.32 -1.56 26.58
N SER A 145 51.58 -2.20 25.66
CA SER A 145 50.11 -2.09 25.61
C SER A 145 49.39 -2.70 26.83
N HIS A 146 50.04 -3.63 27.53
CA HIS A 146 49.50 -4.24 28.76
C HIS A 146 49.55 -3.33 29.99
N ASP A 147 50.22 -2.18 29.92
CA ASP A 147 50.24 -1.20 31.02
C ASP A 147 49.00 -0.28 31.01
N HIS A 148 48.15 -0.38 29.99
CA HIS A 148 46.92 0.42 29.93
C HIS A 148 45.92 -0.05 31.01
N PRO A 149 45.29 0.86 31.77
CA PRO A 149 44.38 0.50 32.87
C PRO A 149 43.19 -0.37 32.42
N GLU A 150 42.65 -0.11 31.23
CA GLU A 150 41.50 -0.85 30.68
C GLU A 150 41.92 -2.10 29.85
N PHE A 151 43.20 -2.50 29.88
CA PHE A 151 43.70 -3.61 29.06
C PHE A 151 42.92 -4.91 29.30
N TRP A 152 42.77 -5.29 30.57
CA TRP A 152 42.09 -6.54 30.93
C TRP A 152 40.59 -6.47 30.70
N ASP A 153 39.95 -5.34 31.02
CA ASP A 153 38.51 -5.12 30.77
C ASP A 153 38.18 -5.22 29.27
N TYR A 154 39.01 -4.58 28.43
CA TYR A 154 38.91 -4.71 26.97
C TYR A 154 39.08 -6.15 26.50
N LEU A 155 40.04 -6.89 27.09
CA LEU A 155 40.31 -8.27 26.74
C LEU A 155 39.17 -9.21 27.17
N PHE A 156 38.62 -9.05 28.37
CA PHE A 156 37.44 -9.80 28.83
C PHE A 156 36.23 -9.51 27.95
N ARG A 157 35.99 -8.24 27.61
CA ARG A 157 34.90 -7.85 26.70
C ARG A 157 35.09 -8.42 25.30
N CYS A 158 36.32 -8.44 24.76
CA CYS A 158 36.59 -9.12 23.50
C CYS A 158 36.20 -10.61 23.55
N VAL A 159 36.44 -11.28 24.68
CA VAL A 159 36.09 -12.71 24.84
C VAL A 159 34.58 -12.89 24.97
N LEU A 160 33.89 -12.09 25.81
CA LEU A 160 32.43 -12.12 25.95
C LEU A 160 31.73 -11.86 24.61
N ARG A 161 32.26 -10.92 23.81
CA ARG A 161 31.70 -10.49 22.52
C ARG A 161 32.16 -11.34 21.33
N GLY A 162 32.97 -12.37 21.55
CA GLY A 162 33.41 -13.32 20.53
C GLY A 162 34.54 -12.85 19.61
N PHE A 163 35.20 -11.74 19.92
CA PHE A 163 36.37 -11.20 19.22
C PHE A 163 37.67 -11.87 19.68
N TYR A 164 37.71 -13.21 19.68
CA TYR A 164 38.84 -14.00 20.16
C TYR A 164 40.16 -13.72 19.41
N GLY A 165 40.08 -13.41 18.12
CA GLY A 165 41.24 -13.03 17.32
C GLY A 165 41.89 -11.74 17.82
N THR A 166 41.08 -10.71 18.07
CA THR A 166 41.52 -9.43 18.62
C THR A 166 42.11 -9.61 20.02
N ALA A 167 41.41 -10.34 20.89
CA ALA A 167 41.91 -10.69 22.23
C ALA A 167 43.29 -11.36 22.16
N ALA A 168 43.46 -12.33 21.26
CA ALA A 168 44.74 -13.02 21.09
C ALA A 168 45.85 -12.11 20.58
N THR A 169 45.56 -11.12 19.71
CA THR A 169 46.56 -10.15 19.24
C THR A 169 46.97 -9.17 20.33
N VAL A 170 46.02 -8.70 21.15
CA VAL A 170 46.29 -7.79 22.26
C VAL A 170 47.13 -8.49 23.34
N LEU A 171 46.84 -9.76 23.62
CA LEU A 171 47.61 -10.58 24.55
C LEU A 171 49.06 -10.84 24.09
N GLN A 172 49.34 -10.79 22.78
CA GLN A 172 50.70 -10.91 22.25
C GLN A 172 51.60 -9.73 22.65
N SER A 173 51.07 -8.64 23.22
CA SER A 173 51.88 -7.56 23.80
C SER A 173 52.82 -8.05 24.92
N TYR A 174 52.50 -9.14 25.62
CA TYR A 174 53.40 -9.83 26.56
C TYR A 174 54.56 -10.58 25.85
N SER A 175 54.69 -10.45 24.54
CA SER A 175 55.84 -10.93 23.75
C SER A 175 56.93 -9.88 23.60
N ALA A 176 56.81 -8.74 24.29
CA ALA A 176 57.77 -7.65 24.23
C ALA A 176 59.11 -8.00 24.93
N PRO A 177 60.24 -7.42 24.48
CA PRO A 177 61.53 -7.61 25.13
C PRO A 177 61.49 -7.08 26.58
N GLY A 178 61.80 -7.94 27.55
CA GLY A 178 61.77 -7.60 28.99
C GLY A 178 60.77 -8.46 29.79
N THR A 179 59.85 -9.15 29.11
CA THR A 179 58.88 -10.04 29.75
C THR A 179 59.56 -11.34 30.23
N PRO A 180 59.25 -11.87 31.43
CA PRO A 180 59.70 -13.18 31.89
C PRO A 180 59.39 -14.29 30.85
N SER A 181 60.32 -15.23 30.65
CA SER A 181 60.17 -16.30 29.64
C SER A 181 58.94 -17.16 29.90
N THR A 182 58.67 -17.47 31.17
CA THR A 182 57.48 -18.28 31.51
C THR A 182 56.19 -17.49 31.25
N LEU A 183 56.19 -16.17 31.46
CA LEU A 183 55.02 -15.32 31.18
C LEU A 183 54.76 -15.20 29.69
N TYR A 184 55.81 -15.10 28.87
CA TYR A 184 55.70 -15.19 27.42
C TYR A 184 55.07 -16.52 26.97
N GLU A 185 55.50 -17.64 27.54
CA GLU A 185 54.92 -18.96 27.25
C GLU A 185 53.43 -19.01 27.63
N ILE A 186 53.06 -18.52 28.82
CA ILE A 186 51.67 -18.44 29.26
C ILE A 186 50.83 -17.59 28.29
N ALA A 187 51.29 -16.39 27.96
CA ALA A 187 50.57 -15.48 27.06
C ALA A 187 50.45 -16.06 25.64
N SER A 188 51.52 -16.68 25.13
CA SER A 188 51.55 -17.31 23.81
C SER A 188 50.63 -18.53 23.72
N GLU A 189 50.66 -19.42 24.72
CA GLU A 189 49.74 -20.56 24.80
C GLU A 189 48.28 -20.10 24.94
N THR A 190 48.01 -19.10 25.78
CA THR A 190 46.66 -18.53 25.94
C THR A 190 46.15 -17.87 24.66
N ALA A 191 47.01 -17.13 23.96
CA ALA A 191 46.67 -16.55 22.66
C ALA A 191 46.39 -17.65 21.61
N GLN A 192 47.11 -18.78 21.67
CA GLN A 192 46.84 -19.92 20.80
C GLN A 192 45.52 -20.61 21.15
N ILE A 193 45.17 -20.74 22.44
CA ILE A 193 43.87 -21.25 22.89
C ILE A 193 42.74 -20.38 22.32
N LEU A 194 42.85 -19.05 22.44
CA LEU A 194 41.87 -18.10 21.89
C LEU A 194 41.71 -18.25 20.37
N LYS A 195 42.82 -18.38 19.62
CA LYS A 195 42.79 -18.55 18.16
C LYS A 195 42.23 -19.89 17.68
N THR A 196 42.27 -20.91 18.52
CA THR A 196 41.85 -22.28 18.19
C THR A 196 40.46 -22.62 18.70
N LEU A 197 39.74 -21.65 19.28
CA LEU A 197 38.36 -21.83 19.74
C LEU A 197 37.48 -22.33 18.58
N PRO A 198 36.85 -23.51 18.71
CA PRO A 198 35.95 -24.04 17.70
C PRO A 198 34.71 -23.15 17.57
N ARG A 199 34.41 -22.71 16.36
CA ARG A 199 33.22 -21.90 16.03
C ARG A 199 32.14 -22.73 15.37
N SER A 200 30.87 -22.49 15.68
CA SER A 200 29.74 -23.26 15.14
C SER A 200 29.67 -23.17 13.60
N THR A 201 29.95 -21.99 13.06
CA THR A 201 30.06 -21.68 11.63
C THR A 201 31.21 -22.39 10.91
N GLY A 202 32.20 -22.90 11.66
CA GLY A 202 33.40 -23.55 11.10
C GLY A 202 33.25 -25.05 10.82
N TYR A 203 32.13 -25.67 11.20
CA TYR A 203 31.94 -27.12 11.09
C TYR A 203 30.68 -27.49 10.31
N PRO A 204 30.71 -28.56 9.50
CA PRO A 204 29.57 -28.97 8.68
C PRO A 204 28.47 -29.68 9.48
N THR A 205 28.75 -30.14 10.71
CA THR A 205 27.79 -30.88 11.54
C THR A 205 27.95 -30.51 13.00
N GLU A 206 26.83 -30.46 13.73
CA GLU A 206 26.79 -30.18 15.18
C GLU A 206 27.69 -31.14 15.96
N HIS A 207 27.68 -32.43 15.62
CA HIS A 207 28.50 -33.43 16.31
C HIS A 207 30.00 -33.16 16.16
N ALA A 208 30.46 -32.78 14.96
CA ALA A 208 31.88 -32.45 14.72
C ALA A 208 32.28 -31.21 15.53
N PHE A 209 31.42 -30.20 15.57
CA PHE A 209 31.60 -29.01 16.38
C PHE A 209 31.69 -29.35 17.88
N PHE A 210 30.73 -30.09 18.44
CA PHE A 210 30.74 -30.45 19.86
C PHE A 210 31.95 -31.28 20.25
N SER A 211 32.39 -32.21 19.38
CA SER A 211 33.60 -32.99 19.63
C SER A 211 34.85 -32.10 19.64
N ALA A 212 34.96 -31.16 18.70
CA ALA A 212 36.08 -30.24 18.65
C ALA A 212 36.07 -29.30 19.87
N HIS A 213 34.91 -28.74 20.21
CA HIS A 213 34.73 -27.88 21.37
C HIS A 213 35.10 -28.60 22.67
N ARG A 214 34.65 -29.85 22.86
CA ARG A 214 35.00 -30.64 24.05
C ARG A 214 36.51 -30.89 24.17
N ASN A 215 37.18 -31.16 23.06
CA ASN A 215 38.63 -31.37 23.04
C ASN A 215 39.38 -30.07 23.36
N TRP A 216 38.96 -28.96 22.76
CA TRP A 216 39.49 -27.63 23.06
C TRP A 216 39.26 -27.26 24.54
N HIS A 217 38.05 -27.41 25.06
CA HIS A 217 37.71 -27.13 26.46
C HIS A 217 38.55 -27.96 27.45
N THR A 218 38.76 -29.25 27.13
CA THR A 218 39.65 -30.11 27.92
C THR A 218 41.09 -29.56 27.94
N SER A 219 41.58 -29.04 26.80
CA SER A 219 42.91 -28.43 26.73
C SER A 219 43.03 -27.16 27.60
N VAL A 220 41.99 -26.32 27.62
CA VAL A 220 41.94 -25.12 28.48
C VAL A 220 41.98 -25.52 29.95
N ARG A 221 41.20 -26.52 30.36
CA ARG A 221 41.19 -27.01 31.75
C ARG A 221 42.52 -27.61 32.19
N VAL A 222 43.19 -28.34 31.29
CA VAL A 222 44.54 -28.88 31.57
C VAL A 222 45.53 -27.74 31.75
N PHE A 223 45.53 -26.74 30.88
CA PHE A 223 46.39 -25.56 30.98
C PHE A 223 46.13 -24.80 32.30
N LEU A 224 44.87 -24.54 32.63
CA LEU A 224 44.45 -23.88 33.87
C LEU A 224 44.93 -24.64 35.12
N SER A 225 44.86 -25.98 35.12
CA SER A 225 45.34 -26.79 36.26
C SER A 225 46.85 -26.68 36.52
N GLY A 226 47.62 -26.34 35.49
CA GLY A 226 49.06 -26.10 35.57
C GLY A 226 49.44 -24.65 35.87
N MET A 227 48.48 -23.72 35.87
CA MET A 227 48.72 -22.28 35.92
C MET A 227 49.53 -21.87 37.16
N GLN A 228 49.13 -22.34 38.35
CA GLN A 228 49.80 -21.98 39.60
C GLN A 228 51.31 -22.29 39.54
N ARG A 229 51.69 -23.45 39.02
CA ARG A 229 53.11 -23.83 38.89
C ARG A 229 53.86 -22.94 37.90
N LYS A 230 53.22 -22.54 36.80
CA LYS A 230 53.84 -21.62 35.83
C LYS A 230 54.01 -20.23 36.46
N MET A 231 53.02 -19.74 37.21
CA MET A 231 53.09 -18.44 37.90
C MET A 231 54.13 -18.43 39.03
N ASP A 232 54.34 -19.54 39.73
CA ASP A 232 55.43 -19.66 40.71
C ASP A 232 56.82 -19.56 40.05
N SER A 233 56.95 -20.00 38.80
CA SER A 233 58.18 -19.80 38.01
C SER A 233 58.33 -18.36 37.54
N VAL A 234 57.22 -17.70 37.14
CA VAL A 234 57.22 -16.26 36.80
C VAL A 234 57.69 -15.43 38.00
N GLN A 235 57.22 -15.73 39.22
CA GLN A 235 57.68 -15.03 40.43
C GLN A 235 59.20 -15.12 40.59
N LYS A 236 59.79 -16.31 40.43
CA LYS A 236 61.24 -16.50 40.53
C LYS A 236 62.01 -15.74 39.46
N GLU A 237 61.47 -15.65 38.25
CA GLU A 237 62.06 -14.86 37.15
C GLU A 237 61.98 -13.35 37.45
N LEU A 238 60.87 -12.86 38.00
CA LEU A 238 60.69 -11.47 38.43
C LEU A 238 61.64 -11.10 39.58
N GLU A 239 61.78 -11.98 40.56
CA GLU A 239 62.76 -11.85 41.67
C GLU A 239 64.19 -11.77 41.12
N ALA A 240 64.53 -12.62 40.14
CA ALA A 240 65.86 -12.62 39.51
C ALA A 240 66.13 -11.34 38.69
N ASN A 241 65.09 -10.76 38.10
CA ASN A 241 65.18 -9.51 37.33
C ASN A 241 65.14 -8.25 38.20
N GLY A 242 64.97 -8.38 39.53
CA GLY A 242 64.99 -7.26 40.46
C GLY A 242 63.73 -6.40 40.44
N ALA A 243 62.56 -7.00 40.14
CA ALA A 243 61.28 -6.31 40.22
C ALA A 243 61.02 -5.81 41.66
N PRO A 244 60.43 -4.61 41.84
CA PRO A 244 60.25 -4.00 43.16
C PRO A 244 59.27 -4.77 44.07
N HIS A 245 58.19 -5.34 43.50
CA HIS A 245 57.17 -6.11 44.23
C HIS A 245 56.72 -7.36 43.45
N PRO A 246 57.58 -8.39 43.33
CA PRO A 246 57.33 -9.55 42.47
C PRO A 246 56.14 -10.41 42.91
N GLU A 247 55.82 -10.43 44.21
CA GLU A 247 54.68 -11.17 44.75
C GLU A 247 53.34 -10.54 44.37
N GLU A 248 53.24 -9.20 44.45
CA GLU A 248 52.02 -8.45 44.12
C GLU A 248 51.73 -8.53 42.61
N GLU A 249 52.74 -8.26 41.78
CA GLU A 249 52.62 -8.36 40.32
C GLU A 249 52.24 -9.78 39.86
N ARG A 250 52.83 -10.81 40.49
CA ARG A 250 52.48 -12.21 40.20
C ARG A 250 51.04 -12.54 40.60
N LEU A 251 50.55 -12.04 41.74
CA LEU A 251 49.18 -12.29 42.18
C LEU A 251 48.16 -11.62 41.27
N GLU A 252 48.42 -10.38 40.84
CA GLU A 252 47.59 -9.67 39.88
C GLU A 252 47.53 -10.39 38.54
N LEU A 253 48.69 -10.74 37.96
CA LEU A 253 48.75 -11.50 36.72
C LEU A 253 48.06 -12.87 36.85
N GLU A 254 48.27 -13.59 37.96
CA GLU A 254 47.64 -14.90 38.15
C GLU A 254 46.12 -14.76 38.19
N ALA A 255 45.61 -13.75 38.91
CA ALA A 255 44.18 -13.47 38.98
C ALA A 255 43.60 -13.18 37.59
N GLN A 256 44.24 -12.30 36.82
CA GLN A 256 43.75 -11.88 35.50
C GLN A 256 43.76 -13.02 34.47
N PHE A 257 44.88 -13.76 34.35
CA PHE A 257 44.96 -14.93 33.47
C PHE A 257 44.01 -16.04 33.91
N ARG A 258 43.82 -16.21 35.22
CA ARG A 258 42.87 -17.18 35.76
C ARG A 258 41.43 -16.80 35.43
N CYS A 259 41.04 -15.54 35.63
CA CYS A 259 39.73 -15.04 35.23
C CYS A 259 39.47 -15.27 33.74
N LEU A 260 40.45 -14.96 32.88
CA LEU A 260 40.35 -15.19 31.44
C LEU A 260 40.12 -16.66 31.08
N LEU A 261 40.89 -17.56 31.69
CA LEU A 261 40.77 -19.00 31.42
C LEU A 261 39.52 -19.62 32.04
N GLU A 262 39.09 -19.14 33.22
CA GLU A 262 37.82 -19.51 33.85
C GLU A 262 36.64 -19.07 32.98
N LEU A 263 36.73 -17.89 32.37
CA LEU A 263 35.76 -17.39 31.39
C LEU A 263 35.72 -18.30 30.15
N LEU A 264 36.87 -18.66 29.58
CA LEU A 264 36.96 -19.61 28.45
C LEU A 264 36.51 -21.03 28.82
N CYS A 265 36.57 -21.40 30.10
CA CYS A 265 36.01 -22.66 30.59
C CYS A 265 34.49 -22.60 30.77
N GLY A 266 33.84 -21.44 30.57
CA GLY A 266 32.40 -21.27 30.73
C GLY A 266 31.96 -21.32 32.19
N VAL A 267 32.77 -20.81 33.12
CA VAL A 267 32.35 -20.68 34.53
C VAL A 267 31.22 -19.63 34.61
N GLN A 268 30.04 -20.08 35.04
CA GLN A 268 28.80 -19.28 35.04
C GLN A 268 28.97 -17.96 35.80
N ASP A 269 29.49 -18.02 37.02
CA ASP A 269 29.69 -16.84 37.87
C ASP A 269 30.60 -15.80 37.22
N ARG A 270 31.62 -16.23 36.46
CA ARG A 270 32.55 -15.32 35.77
C ARG A 270 31.87 -14.62 34.59
N VAL A 271 31.07 -15.34 33.83
CA VAL A 271 30.32 -14.72 32.72
C VAL A 271 29.40 -13.63 33.27
N LEU A 272 28.72 -13.90 34.38
CA LEU A 272 27.81 -12.94 35.00
C LEU A 272 28.53 -11.75 35.66
N GLU A 273 29.70 -11.98 36.26
CA GLU A 273 30.52 -10.94 36.90
C GLU A 273 31.09 -9.94 35.87
N PHE A 274 31.54 -10.42 34.72
CA PHE A 274 32.19 -9.58 33.70
C PHE A 274 31.22 -9.01 32.64
N SER A 275 29.97 -9.49 32.60
CA SER A 275 28.97 -8.94 31.68
C SER A 275 28.42 -7.61 32.21
N GLU A 276 28.26 -6.64 31.32
CA GLU A 276 27.74 -5.31 31.66
C GLU A 276 26.22 -5.35 31.89
N ASN A 277 25.51 -6.11 31.08
CA ASN A 277 24.06 -6.23 31.10
C ASN A 277 23.61 -7.68 30.85
N TRP A 278 22.32 -7.92 31.04
CA TRP A 278 21.73 -9.24 30.89
C TRP A 278 21.78 -9.73 29.42
N THR A 279 21.75 -8.83 28.43
CA THR A 279 21.84 -9.19 27.00
C THR A 279 23.23 -9.69 26.63
N GLU A 280 24.30 -9.03 27.08
CA GLU A 280 25.68 -9.50 26.91
C GLU A 280 25.89 -10.86 27.60
N ALA A 281 25.36 -11.03 28.81
CA ALA A 281 25.42 -12.29 29.52
C ALA A 281 24.73 -13.43 28.75
N VAL A 282 23.52 -13.21 28.22
CA VAL A 282 22.78 -14.23 27.44
C VAL A 282 23.55 -14.61 26.17
N CYS A 283 24.09 -13.63 25.43
CA CYS A 283 24.85 -13.89 24.21
C CYS A 283 26.17 -14.63 24.50
N ALA A 284 26.90 -14.22 25.55
CA ALA A 284 28.12 -14.88 26.00
C ALA A 284 27.85 -16.30 26.52
N TRP A 285 26.71 -16.53 27.17
CA TRP A 285 26.30 -17.85 27.68
C TRP A 285 26.23 -18.90 26.57
N GLY A 286 25.61 -18.54 25.44
CA GLY A 286 25.46 -19.43 24.29
C GLY A 286 26.76 -19.83 23.61
N THR A 287 27.84 -19.07 23.79
CA THR A 287 29.14 -19.37 23.17
C THR A 287 30.15 -19.97 24.15
N LEU A 288 30.14 -19.55 25.42
CA LEU A 288 31.14 -19.96 26.42
C LEU A 288 30.61 -21.05 27.37
N VAL A 289 29.38 -20.91 27.88
CA VAL A 289 28.83 -21.81 28.92
C VAL A 289 28.11 -23.00 28.31
N GLN A 290 27.21 -22.75 27.37
CA GLN A 290 26.40 -23.76 26.69
C GLN A 290 26.53 -23.63 25.16
N PRO A 291 27.66 -24.08 24.57
CA PRO A 291 27.86 -24.05 23.11
C PRO A 291 26.85 -24.89 22.31
N ALA A 292 26.07 -25.75 22.97
CA ALA A 292 25.02 -26.55 22.34
C ALA A 292 23.62 -25.92 22.45
N MET A 293 23.52 -24.68 22.95
CA MET A 293 22.26 -23.99 23.19
C MET A 293 21.45 -23.84 21.91
N LYS A 294 20.20 -24.32 21.94
CA LYS A 294 19.22 -24.15 20.88
C LYS A 294 18.17 -23.10 21.29
N ARG A 295 17.28 -22.76 20.34
CA ARG A 295 16.16 -21.82 20.57
C ARG A 295 15.26 -22.24 21.73
N ASP A 296 15.01 -23.54 21.86
CA ASP A 296 14.17 -24.11 22.93
C ASP A 296 14.78 -23.96 24.33
N ASP A 297 16.11 -23.88 24.44
CA ASP A 297 16.81 -23.73 25.73
C ASP A 297 16.87 -22.27 26.19
N LEU A 298 16.65 -21.31 25.26
CA LEU A 298 16.86 -19.89 25.52
C LEU A 298 15.97 -19.33 26.64
N PRO A 299 14.66 -19.66 26.75
CA PRO A 299 13.82 -19.12 27.80
C PRO A 299 14.33 -19.43 29.21
N ASP A 300 14.79 -20.66 29.44
CA ASP A 300 15.32 -21.10 30.73
C ASP A 300 16.64 -20.38 31.07
N VAL A 301 17.51 -20.19 30.07
CA VAL A 301 18.78 -19.46 30.22
C VAL A 301 18.52 -17.99 30.53
N VAL A 302 17.59 -17.35 29.84
CA VAL A 302 17.21 -15.95 30.08
C VAL A 302 16.64 -15.79 31.47
N GLN A 303 15.80 -16.72 31.94
CA GLN A 303 15.28 -16.69 33.31
C GLN A 303 16.42 -16.77 34.33
N LEU A 304 17.34 -17.73 34.17
CA LEU A 304 18.49 -17.90 35.07
C LEU A 304 19.37 -16.63 35.14
N ILE A 305 19.62 -16.00 34.00
CA ILE A 305 20.46 -14.80 33.93
C ILE A 305 19.73 -13.60 34.53
N THR A 306 18.45 -13.42 34.20
CA THR A 306 17.65 -12.29 34.70
C THR A 306 17.35 -12.35 36.20
N ASP A 307 17.48 -13.52 36.83
CA ASP A 307 17.45 -13.66 38.29
C ASP A 307 18.69 -13.06 38.98
N GLN A 308 19.84 -12.99 38.28
CA GLN A 308 21.09 -12.42 38.80
C GLN A 308 21.34 -10.99 38.28
N LEU A 309 21.03 -10.74 37.01
CA LEU A 309 21.12 -9.45 36.33
C LEU A 309 19.71 -8.98 35.94
N PRO A 310 19.00 -8.25 36.83
CA PRO A 310 17.61 -7.88 36.59
C PRO A 310 17.46 -6.95 35.38
N VAL A 311 16.39 -7.17 34.62
CA VAL A 311 16.00 -6.32 33.48
C VAL A 311 15.48 -4.98 33.98
N ASP A 312 15.80 -3.89 33.28
CA ASP A 312 15.26 -2.58 33.60
C ASP A 312 13.80 -2.47 33.13
N GLY A 313 12.87 -2.64 34.08
CA GLY A 313 11.44 -2.53 33.81
C GLY A 313 10.96 -1.11 33.45
N THR A 314 11.82 -0.09 33.54
CA THR A 314 11.49 1.27 33.11
C THR A 314 11.69 1.48 31.60
N LEU A 315 12.50 0.63 30.96
CA LEU A 315 12.76 0.69 29.52
C LEU A 315 11.80 -0.25 28.79
N GLY A 316 10.88 0.35 28.02
CA GLY A 316 9.91 -0.41 27.21
C GLY A 316 10.59 -1.35 26.22
N SER A 317 11.72 -0.92 25.64
CA SER A 317 12.51 -1.73 24.70
C SER A 317 13.06 -3.00 25.35
N GLU A 318 13.65 -2.92 26.55
CA GLU A 318 14.16 -4.09 27.26
C GLU A 318 13.07 -5.09 27.64
N MET A 319 11.90 -4.58 28.03
CA MET A 319 10.74 -5.42 28.36
C MET A 319 10.26 -6.23 27.15
N VAL A 320 10.29 -5.65 25.96
CA VAL A 320 9.98 -6.36 24.71
C VAL A 320 11.07 -7.39 24.40
N LEU A 321 12.35 -7.02 24.51
CA LEU A 321 13.48 -7.92 24.24
C LEU A 321 13.46 -9.16 25.14
N VAL A 322 13.26 -8.99 26.46
CA VAL A 322 13.23 -10.12 27.39
C VAL A 322 12.03 -11.03 27.10
N SER A 323 10.86 -10.46 26.75
CA SER A 323 9.67 -11.25 26.40
C SER A 323 9.89 -12.05 25.12
N LEU A 324 10.57 -11.46 24.11
CA LEU A 324 10.97 -12.17 22.90
C LEU A 324 11.98 -13.28 23.18
N MET A 325 13.01 -13.07 24.01
CA MET A 325 13.97 -14.13 24.33
C MET A 325 13.37 -15.26 25.19
N ARG A 326 12.31 -14.97 25.96
CA ARG A 326 11.56 -15.97 26.74
C ARG A 326 10.55 -16.78 25.93
N GLY A 327 10.37 -16.50 24.65
CA GLY A 327 9.35 -17.18 23.84
C GLY A 327 7.92 -16.65 24.02
N GLU A 328 7.73 -15.59 24.82
CA GLU A 328 6.41 -15.02 25.14
C GLU A 328 5.97 -14.02 24.05
N VAL A 329 5.84 -14.47 22.79
CA VAL A 329 5.61 -13.61 21.61
C VAL A 329 4.35 -12.76 21.75
N THR A 330 3.24 -13.34 22.21
CA THR A 330 1.97 -12.62 22.38
C THR A 330 2.09 -11.49 23.39
N LYS A 331 2.86 -11.69 24.47
CA LYS A 331 3.12 -10.68 25.49
C LYS A 331 4.06 -9.59 24.97
N ALA A 332 5.09 -9.96 24.22
CA ALA A 332 5.98 -9.01 23.56
C ALA A 332 5.19 -8.06 22.65
N ILE A 333 4.25 -8.58 21.85
CA ILE A 333 3.38 -7.76 21.00
C ILE A 333 2.49 -6.81 21.82
N LYS A 334 1.90 -7.29 22.92
CA LYS A 334 1.10 -6.43 23.83
C LYS A 334 1.94 -5.30 24.43
N GLN A 335 3.23 -5.53 24.68
CA GLN A 335 4.17 -4.51 25.16
C GLN A 335 4.62 -3.55 24.04
N CYS A 336 4.63 -4.00 22.77
CA CYS A 336 4.89 -3.12 21.63
C CYS A 336 3.79 -2.06 21.45
N ILE A 337 2.52 -2.36 21.76
CA ILE A 337 1.38 -1.44 21.55
C ILE A 337 1.61 -0.07 22.20
N PRO A 338 1.92 0.05 23.50
CA PRO A 338 2.21 1.34 24.13
C PRO A 338 3.61 1.88 23.82
N TYR A 339 4.48 1.08 23.19
CA TYR A 339 5.86 1.46 22.90
C TYR A 339 5.99 2.13 21.53
N ASP A 340 5.47 1.50 20.47
CA ASP A 340 5.50 2.00 19.09
C ASP A 340 4.44 1.31 18.23
N GLU A 341 3.53 2.08 17.63
CA GLU A 341 2.43 1.53 16.83
C GLU A 341 2.89 0.85 15.54
N TRP A 342 3.97 1.33 14.91
CA TRP A 342 4.51 0.73 13.68
C TRP A 342 5.09 -0.66 13.99
N LEU A 343 5.91 -0.76 15.03
CA LEU A 343 6.48 -2.03 15.49
C LEU A 343 5.38 -3.00 15.88
N ALA A 344 4.39 -2.56 16.67
CA ALA A 344 3.27 -3.39 17.07
C ALA A 344 2.54 -3.95 15.83
N THR A 345 2.30 -3.12 14.82
CA THR A 345 1.57 -3.52 13.61
C THR A 345 2.34 -4.52 12.77
N HIS A 346 3.59 -4.19 12.42
CA HIS A 346 4.37 -5.00 11.51
C HIS A 346 4.89 -6.27 12.16
N LEU A 347 5.32 -6.22 13.42
CA LEU A 347 5.76 -7.40 14.16
C LEU A 347 4.59 -8.34 14.44
N SER A 348 3.43 -7.80 14.84
CA SER A 348 2.25 -8.62 15.11
C SER A 348 1.75 -9.33 13.84
N ASP A 349 1.64 -8.63 12.72
CA ASP A 349 1.25 -9.27 11.45
C ASP A 349 2.29 -10.31 11.02
N PHE A 350 3.57 -9.99 11.11
CA PHE A 350 4.66 -10.92 10.73
C PHE A 350 4.64 -12.20 11.57
N CYS A 351 4.53 -12.09 12.89
CA CYS A 351 4.38 -13.24 13.79
C CYS A 351 3.06 -14.00 13.57
N HIS A 352 1.97 -13.30 13.24
CA HIS A 352 0.68 -13.93 12.95
C HIS A 352 0.74 -14.79 11.69
N LYS A 353 1.34 -14.29 10.60
CA LYS A 353 1.51 -15.07 9.35
C LYS A 353 2.44 -16.27 9.54
N ALA A 354 3.42 -16.14 10.42
CA ALA A 354 4.30 -17.23 10.82
C ALA A 354 3.65 -18.23 11.79
N GLN A 355 2.40 -18.00 12.21
CA GLN A 355 1.66 -18.82 13.16
C GLN A 355 2.35 -18.96 14.52
N LEU A 356 3.05 -17.91 14.96
CA LEU A 356 3.77 -17.85 16.25
C LEU A 356 2.90 -17.35 17.41
N LEU A 357 1.66 -16.93 17.13
CA LEU A 357 0.76 -16.38 18.13
C LEU A 357 -0.16 -17.46 18.70
N ASP A 358 -0.25 -17.52 20.02
CA ASP A 358 -1.14 -18.45 20.69
C ASP A 358 -2.60 -18.11 20.41
N ASN A 359 -3.33 -19.02 19.77
CA ASN A 359 -4.75 -18.87 19.40
C ASN A 359 -5.68 -18.51 20.58
N ASN A 360 -5.28 -18.81 21.81
CA ASN A 360 -6.03 -18.48 23.03
C ASN A 360 -5.70 -17.08 23.59
N GLU A 361 -4.47 -16.60 23.43
CA GLU A 361 -4.00 -15.31 23.98
C GLU A 361 -4.02 -14.17 22.95
N ALA A 362 -4.13 -14.52 21.67
CA ALA A 362 -4.25 -13.61 20.53
C ALA A 362 -5.66 -13.01 20.37
N LYS A 363 -6.52 -13.12 21.40
CA LYS A 363 -7.80 -12.43 21.49
C LYS A 363 -7.66 -11.23 22.40
N GLY A 364 -8.10 -10.06 21.94
CA GLY A 364 -8.23 -8.85 22.74
C GLY A 364 -9.29 -8.98 23.83
N GLU A 365 -9.43 -7.93 24.65
CA GLU A 365 -10.37 -7.90 25.78
C GLU A 365 -11.83 -8.18 25.37
N ASP A 366 -12.20 -7.80 24.14
CA ASP A 366 -13.53 -7.99 23.55
C ASP A 366 -13.69 -9.29 22.74
N GLY A 367 -12.66 -10.13 22.67
CA GLY A 367 -12.66 -11.38 21.90
C GLY A 367 -12.32 -11.23 20.41
N GLU A 368 -12.02 -10.02 19.94
CA GLU A 368 -11.50 -9.75 18.60
C GLU A 368 -10.02 -10.18 18.47
N PRO A 369 -9.53 -10.56 17.28
CA PRO A 369 -8.11 -10.87 17.10
C PRO A 369 -7.23 -9.66 17.43
N LEU A 370 -6.17 -9.87 18.24
CA LEU A 370 -5.23 -8.83 18.65
C LEU A 370 -4.66 -8.06 17.45
N CYS A 371 -4.26 -8.78 16.40
CA CYS A 371 -3.74 -8.20 15.16
C CYS A 371 -4.73 -7.24 14.49
N ASP A 372 -6.03 -7.57 14.48
CA ASP A 372 -7.06 -6.75 13.84
C ASP A 372 -7.21 -5.42 14.58
N SER A 373 -7.19 -5.45 15.92
CA SER A 373 -7.25 -4.23 16.75
C SER A 373 -6.05 -3.30 16.54
N ILE A 374 -4.86 -3.87 16.40
CA ILE A 374 -3.62 -3.12 16.14
C ILE A 374 -3.68 -2.50 14.73
N LEU A 375 -4.06 -3.28 13.71
CA LEU A 375 -4.21 -2.79 12.34
C LEU A 375 -5.27 -1.67 12.22
N PHE A 376 -6.36 -1.75 12.99
CA PHE A 376 -7.35 -0.68 13.03
C PHE A 376 -6.79 0.63 13.58
N THR A 377 -6.01 0.53 14.66
CA THR A 377 -5.36 1.68 15.32
C THR A 377 -4.33 2.30 14.38
N TRP A 378 -3.51 1.48 13.72
CA TRP A 378 -2.55 1.92 12.72
C TRP A 378 -3.21 2.61 11.53
N ALA A 379 -4.31 2.05 11.02
CA ALA A 379 -5.06 2.67 9.94
C ALA A 379 -5.64 4.04 10.35
N ASP A 380 -6.07 4.22 11.60
CA ASP A 380 -6.50 5.54 12.09
C ASP A 380 -5.35 6.55 12.16
N LEU A 381 -4.18 6.13 12.64
CA LEU A 381 -2.99 6.98 12.67
C LEU A 381 -2.62 7.46 11.26
N LEU A 382 -2.57 6.54 10.29
CA LEU A 382 -2.28 6.87 8.89
C LEU A 382 -3.31 7.83 8.26
N LEU A 383 -4.58 7.74 8.67
CA LEU A 383 -5.65 8.61 8.16
C LEU A 383 -5.56 10.02 8.77
N ASN A 384 -5.33 10.11 10.08
CA ASN A 384 -5.40 11.35 10.83
C ASN A 384 -4.12 12.19 10.70
N GLU A 385 -2.96 11.56 10.78
CA GLU A 385 -1.67 12.25 10.86
C GLU A 385 -1.07 12.47 9.48
N GLU A 386 -0.93 11.39 8.71
CA GLU A 386 -0.17 11.40 7.45
C GLU A 386 -1.03 11.60 6.20
N ARG A 387 -2.37 11.54 6.33
CA ARG A 387 -3.34 11.61 5.22
C ARG A 387 -3.08 10.55 4.13
N LEU A 388 -2.42 9.45 4.48
CA LEU A 388 -2.07 8.34 3.60
C LEU A 388 -3.24 7.36 3.46
N TRP A 389 -4.39 7.86 3.03
CA TRP A 389 -5.65 7.09 2.98
C TRP A 389 -5.55 5.82 2.14
N ARG A 390 -4.76 5.80 1.05
CA ARG A 390 -4.55 4.59 0.23
C ARG A 390 -3.90 3.47 1.02
N MET A 391 -2.88 3.79 1.81
CA MET A 391 -2.18 2.79 2.62
C MET A 391 -3.09 2.30 3.75
N ALA A 392 -3.82 3.20 4.40
CA ALA A 392 -4.80 2.85 5.42
C ALA A 392 -5.87 1.88 4.88
N LEU A 393 -6.38 2.10 3.66
CA LEU A 393 -7.32 1.16 3.02
C LEU A 393 -6.70 -0.23 2.84
N SER A 394 -5.43 -0.31 2.44
CA SER A 394 -4.73 -1.59 2.28
C SER A 394 -4.61 -2.36 3.59
N TYR A 395 -4.26 -1.68 4.69
CA TYR A 395 -4.22 -2.31 6.02
C TYR A 395 -5.61 -2.75 6.47
N LEU A 396 -6.64 -1.93 6.26
CA LEU A 396 -8.04 -2.30 6.58
C LEU A 396 -8.55 -3.46 5.73
N ALA A 397 -8.11 -3.60 4.48
CA ALA A 397 -8.54 -4.68 3.60
C ALA A 397 -8.09 -6.07 4.07
N VAL A 398 -6.96 -6.14 4.79
CA VAL A 398 -6.45 -7.38 5.42
C VAL A 398 -7.37 -7.82 6.56
N ILE A 399 -7.97 -6.87 7.27
CA ILE A 399 -8.97 -7.12 8.30
C ILE A 399 -10.27 -7.53 7.57
N HIS A 400 -10.46 -8.82 7.33
CA HIS A 400 -11.59 -9.35 6.56
C HIS A 400 -12.94 -9.30 7.34
N THR A 401 -13.24 -8.19 8.01
CA THR A 401 -14.42 -7.98 8.84
C THR A 401 -15.39 -6.95 8.22
N PRO A 402 -16.70 -7.04 8.51
CA PRO A 402 -17.67 -6.04 8.09
C PRO A 402 -17.38 -4.63 8.63
N ALA A 403 -16.83 -4.55 9.85
CA ALA A 403 -16.46 -3.28 10.48
C ALA A 403 -15.35 -2.57 9.68
N ALA A 404 -14.33 -3.30 9.23
CA ALA A 404 -13.25 -2.76 8.41
C ALA A 404 -13.77 -2.25 7.06
N ARG A 405 -14.63 -3.03 6.39
CA ARG A 405 -15.28 -2.57 5.15
C ARG A 405 -16.12 -1.30 5.35
N SER A 406 -16.86 -1.21 6.45
CA SER A 406 -17.64 -0.01 6.77
C SER A 406 -16.75 1.21 6.99
N LYS A 407 -15.58 1.02 7.63
CA LYS A 407 -14.59 2.08 7.84
C LYS A 407 -13.95 2.52 6.52
N MET A 408 -13.55 1.58 5.67
CA MET A 408 -13.05 1.85 4.31
C MET A 408 -14.06 2.68 3.50
N ARG A 409 -15.34 2.32 3.57
CA ARG A 409 -16.42 3.09 2.95
C ARG A 409 -16.51 4.52 3.48
N GLY A 410 -16.40 4.70 4.80
CA GLY A 410 -16.37 6.03 5.43
C GLY A 410 -15.21 6.88 4.91
N VAL A 411 -14.01 6.31 4.84
CA VAL A 411 -12.81 6.97 4.30
C VAL A 411 -13.01 7.37 2.85
N LEU A 412 -13.43 6.43 2.00
CA LEU A 412 -13.65 6.70 0.56
C LEU A 412 -14.67 7.82 0.31
N PHE A 413 -15.72 7.92 1.13
CA PHE A 413 -16.73 8.97 1.02
C PHE A 413 -16.31 10.31 1.63
N SER A 414 -15.28 10.32 2.48
CA SER A 414 -14.73 11.55 3.07
C SER A 414 -13.78 12.29 2.12
N VAL A 415 -13.22 11.60 1.12
CA VAL A 415 -12.29 12.22 0.16
C VAL A 415 -13.05 13.25 -0.69
N PRO A 416 -12.65 14.54 -0.67
CA PRO A 416 -13.29 15.56 -1.50
C PRO A 416 -12.94 15.30 -2.98
N LEU A 417 -13.95 14.90 -3.74
CA LEU A 417 -13.82 14.53 -5.16
C LEU A 417 -13.82 15.76 -6.08
N MET A 418 -14.62 16.77 -5.74
CA MET A 418 -14.71 18.03 -6.47
C MET A 418 -14.24 19.16 -5.55
N ASP A 419 -13.22 19.89 -5.98
CA ASP A 419 -12.70 21.07 -5.28
C ASP A 419 -12.56 22.19 -6.30
N GLU A 420 -13.31 23.28 -6.11
CA GLU A 420 -13.33 24.44 -7.02
C GLU A 420 -11.95 25.11 -7.17
N GLY A 421 -11.00 24.84 -6.27
CA GLY A 421 -9.62 25.31 -6.35
C GLY A 421 -8.67 24.46 -7.18
N LEU A 422 -9.06 23.26 -7.63
CA LEU A 422 -8.22 22.34 -8.39
C LEU A 422 -8.48 22.37 -9.90
N ASP A 423 -7.43 22.17 -10.68
CA ASP A 423 -7.53 21.99 -12.13
C ASP A 423 -8.35 20.73 -12.50
N ALA A 424 -9.04 20.77 -13.65
CA ALA A 424 -9.93 19.71 -14.10
C ALA A 424 -9.20 18.35 -14.25
N ASP A 425 -7.94 18.38 -14.70
CA ASP A 425 -7.10 17.18 -14.84
C ASP A 425 -6.70 16.58 -13.48
N ALA A 426 -6.49 17.42 -12.47
CA ALA A 426 -6.16 16.97 -11.12
C ALA A 426 -7.38 16.35 -10.42
N GLN A 427 -8.57 16.94 -10.63
CA GLN A 427 -9.83 16.38 -10.16
C GLN A 427 -10.09 15.00 -10.79
N PHE A 428 -9.90 14.86 -12.10
CA PHE A 428 -10.09 13.59 -12.81
C PHE A 428 -9.16 12.49 -12.27
N LYS A 429 -7.87 12.80 -12.09
CA LYS A 429 -6.90 11.84 -11.51
C LYS A 429 -7.33 11.37 -10.13
N ARG A 430 -7.75 12.29 -9.25
CA ARG A 430 -8.21 11.96 -7.90
C ARG A 430 -9.45 11.05 -7.92
N VAL A 431 -10.42 11.33 -8.79
CA VAL A 431 -11.61 10.49 -8.96
C VAL A 431 -11.21 9.08 -9.40
N GLU A 432 -10.36 8.95 -10.42
CA GLU A 432 -9.93 7.64 -10.90
C GLU A 432 -9.05 6.90 -9.88
N GLU A 433 -8.28 7.61 -9.05
CA GLU A 433 -7.56 7.00 -7.93
C GLU A 433 -8.50 6.38 -6.90
N VAL A 434 -9.56 7.10 -6.50
CA VAL A 434 -10.57 6.61 -5.56
C VAL A 434 -11.34 5.43 -6.14
N LEU A 435 -11.78 5.54 -7.40
CA LEU A 435 -12.49 4.46 -8.08
C LEU A 435 -11.60 3.24 -8.32
N GLY A 436 -10.32 3.46 -8.65
CA GLY A 436 -9.31 2.41 -8.78
C GLY A 436 -9.12 1.65 -7.47
N ALA A 437 -9.03 2.36 -6.34
CA ALA A 437 -8.95 1.72 -5.02
C ALA A 437 -10.23 0.90 -4.71
N CYS A 438 -11.41 1.41 -5.03
CA CYS A 438 -12.65 0.66 -4.82
C CYS A 438 -12.68 -0.64 -5.64
N ILE A 439 -12.21 -0.60 -6.90
CA ILE A 439 -12.14 -1.78 -7.77
C ILE A 439 -11.12 -2.79 -7.24
N GLU A 440 -9.96 -2.33 -6.81
CA GLU A 440 -8.89 -3.16 -6.25
C GLU A 440 -9.38 -3.98 -5.04
N TYR A 441 -10.20 -3.38 -4.18
CA TYR A 441 -10.76 -4.03 -2.99
C TYR A 441 -12.13 -4.70 -3.20
N GLY A 442 -12.65 -4.74 -4.44
CA GLY A 442 -13.93 -5.37 -4.75
C GLY A 442 -15.15 -4.68 -4.13
N MET A 443 -15.10 -3.34 -4.03
CA MET A 443 -16.16 -2.47 -3.49
C MET A 443 -17.05 -1.92 -4.63
N ASP A 444 -17.66 -2.83 -5.40
CA ASP A 444 -18.45 -2.49 -6.59
C ASP A 444 -19.69 -1.62 -6.28
N ASP A 445 -20.30 -1.79 -5.11
CA ASP A 445 -21.46 -1.01 -4.69
C ASP A 445 -21.05 0.44 -4.41
N GLU A 446 -19.92 0.65 -3.76
CA GLU A 446 -19.36 1.98 -3.51
C GLU A 446 -18.96 2.69 -4.81
N VAL A 447 -18.39 1.97 -5.80
CA VAL A 447 -18.14 2.51 -7.15
C VAL A 447 -19.43 3.08 -7.74
N ARG A 448 -20.54 2.34 -7.66
CA ARG A 448 -21.82 2.81 -8.20
C ARG A 448 -22.33 4.05 -7.49
N ILE A 449 -22.22 4.10 -6.16
CA ILE A 449 -22.65 5.26 -5.36
C ILE A 449 -21.81 6.49 -5.72
N ILE A 450 -20.49 6.36 -5.79
CA ILE A 450 -19.56 7.45 -6.11
C ILE A 450 -19.83 7.95 -7.53
N CYS A 451 -19.89 7.06 -8.53
CA CYS A 451 -20.14 7.44 -9.92
C CYS A 451 -21.50 8.11 -10.11
N LYS A 452 -22.55 7.67 -9.39
CA LYS A 452 -23.88 8.31 -9.42
C LYS A 452 -23.84 9.73 -8.88
N ARG A 453 -23.16 9.96 -7.75
CA ARG A 453 -23.00 11.29 -7.16
C ARG A 453 -22.20 12.22 -8.09
N LEU A 454 -21.07 11.73 -8.61
CA LEU A 454 -20.25 12.47 -9.57
C LEU A 454 -21.00 12.82 -10.84
N GLY A 455 -21.81 11.90 -11.38
CA GLY A 455 -22.65 12.17 -12.53
C GLY A 455 -23.64 13.32 -12.30
N HIS A 456 -24.14 13.48 -11.06
CA HIS A 456 -25.10 14.54 -10.73
C HIS A 456 -24.40 15.88 -10.59
N GLU A 457 -23.28 15.93 -9.86
CA GLU A 457 -22.48 17.13 -9.69
C GLU A 457 -21.94 17.63 -11.05
N LEU A 458 -21.45 16.74 -11.92
CA LEU A 458 -20.98 17.10 -13.27
C LEU A 458 -22.11 17.60 -14.19
N MET A 459 -23.33 17.09 -14.01
CA MET A 459 -24.51 17.56 -14.73
C MET A 459 -24.85 19.01 -14.35
N GLU A 460 -24.78 19.37 -13.05
CA GLU A 460 -24.98 20.75 -12.58
C GLU A 460 -23.94 21.71 -13.16
N HIS A 461 -22.70 21.25 -13.33
CA HIS A 461 -21.62 22.02 -13.96
C HIS A 461 -21.64 22.00 -15.50
N LYS A 462 -22.70 21.47 -16.14
CA LYS A 462 -22.87 21.34 -17.60
C LYS A 462 -21.76 20.57 -18.32
N LYS A 463 -21.04 19.69 -17.61
CA LYS A 463 -20.01 18.79 -18.19
C LYS A 463 -20.65 17.46 -18.61
N TYR A 464 -21.54 17.51 -19.59
CA TYR A 464 -22.44 16.40 -19.92
C TYR A 464 -21.73 15.11 -20.38
N GLY A 465 -20.68 15.20 -21.20
CA GLY A 465 -19.96 14.01 -21.67
C GLY A 465 -19.34 13.17 -20.54
N LEU A 466 -18.70 13.82 -19.56
CA LEU A 466 -18.17 13.15 -18.38
C LEU A 466 -19.29 12.65 -17.46
N ALA A 467 -20.36 13.44 -17.29
CA ALA A 467 -21.52 13.04 -16.50
C ALA A 467 -22.16 11.75 -17.04
N ILE A 468 -22.30 11.63 -18.37
CA ILE A 468 -22.81 10.42 -19.03
C ILE A 468 -21.86 9.25 -18.79
N ALA A 469 -20.56 9.44 -18.98
CA ALA A 469 -19.58 8.37 -18.79
C ALA A 469 -19.63 7.79 -17.36
N TYR A 470 -19.69 8.64 -16.33
CA TYR A 470 -19.84 8.18 -14.95
C TYR A 470 -21.22 7.57 -14.67
N SER A 471 -22.30 8.10 -15.25
CA SER A 471 -23.66 7.54 -15.09
C SER A 471 -23.79 6.13 -15.70
N VAL A 472 -23.15 5.90 -16.84
CA VAL A 472 -23.04 4.58 -17.48
C VAL A 472 -22.24 3.63 -16.58
N ARG A 473 -21.10 4.07 -16.03
CA ARG A 473 -20.31 3.28 -15.07
C ARG A 473 -21.10 2.95 -13.79
N ALA A 474 -21.96 3.87 -13.33
CA ALA A 474 -22.84 3.67 -12.18
C ALA A 474 -24.03 2.72 -12.45
N ARG A 475 -24.27 2.33 -13.70
CA ARG A 475 -25.47 1.61 -14.14
C ARG A 475 -26.78 2.38 -13.92
N ASP A 476 -26.73 3.72 -13.99
CA ASP A 476 -27.89 4.59 -13.79
C ASP A 476 -28.46 5.11 -15.12
N ALA A 477 -29.34 4.32 -15.74
CA ALA A 477 -30.02 4.68 -16.99
C ALA A 477 -30.93 5.92 -16.84
N ARG A 478 -31.47 6.17 -15.64
CA ARG A 478 -32.35 7.32 -15.39
C ARG A 478 -31.56 8.62 -15.45
N GLN A 479 -30.37 8.61 -14.85
CA GLN A 479 -29.48 9.77 -14.87
C GLN A 479 -29.01 10.11 -16.28
N VAL A 480 -28.70 9.11 -17.11
CA VAL A 480 -28.39 9.33 -18.54
C VAL A 480 -29.54 10.03 -19.27
N ARG A 481 -30.78 9.60 -19.03
CA ARG A 481 -31.97 10.25 -19.60
C ARG A 481 -32.15 11.68 -19.10
N MET A 482 -31.96 11.92 -17.81
CA MET A 482 -32.03 13.27 -17.24
C MET A 482 -30.99 14.21 -17.87
N ILE A 483 -29.76 13.72 -18.08
CA ILE A 483 -28.71 14.48 -18.76
C ILE A 483 -29.11 14.80 -20.21
N ALA A 484 -29.65 13.82 -20.95
CA ALA A 484 -30.15 14.01 -22.30
C ALA A 484 -31.27 15.09 -22.35
N ASP A 485 -32.26 15.00 -21.47
CA ASP A 485 -33.33 15.99 -21.37
C ASP A 485 -32.78 17.40 -21.03
N GLN A 486 -31.78 17.47 -20.15
CA GLN A 486 -31.11 18.74 -19.81
C GLN A 486 -30.34 19.33 -21.02
N MET A 487 -29.76 18.51 -21.87
CA MET A 487 -29.12 18.97 -23.11
C MET A 487 -30.14 19.54 -24.11
N LEU A 488 -31.36 18.99 -24.17
CA LEU A 488 -32.47 19.58 -24.95
C LEU A 488 -32.92 20.92 -24.36
N HIS A 489 -32.93 21.06 -23.03
CA HIS A 489 -33.19 22.34 -22.38
C HIS A 489 -32.14 23.38 -22.75
N ASP A 490 -30.86 23.02 -22.74
CA ASP A 490 -29.78 23.92 -23.17
C ASP A 490 -29.90 24.29 -24.66
N TYR A 491 -30.34 23.38 -25.53
CA TYR A 491 -30.66 23.70 -26.93
C TYR A 491 -31.74 24.79 -27.05
N VAL A 492 -32.83 24.66 -26.29
CA VAL A 492 -33.92 25.63 -26.34
C VAL A 492 -33.50 26.99 -25.75
N GLU A 493 -32.74 26.98 -24.66
CA GLU A 493 -32.32 28.18 -23.95
C GLU A 493 -31.19 28.94 -24.65
N HIS A 494 -30.17 28.23 -25.16
CA HIS A 494 -28.94 28.85 -25.70
C HIS A 494 -28.86 28.74 -27.23
N GLY A 495 -29.59 27.83 -27.87
CA GLY A 495 -29.62 27.63 -29.31
C GLY A 495 -28.69 26.51 -29.82
N PRO A 496 -28.58 26.32 -31.15
CA PRO A 496 -27.91 25.16 -31.75
C PRO A 496 -26.40 25.12 -31.50
N GLU A 497 -25.70 26.26 -31.49
CA GLU A 497 -24.23 26.27 -31.31
C GLU A 497 -23.80 25.77 -29.92
N ALA A 498 -24.53 26.14 -28.87
CA ALA A 498 -24.26 25.69 -27.51
C ALA A 498 -24.58 24.19 -27.33
N PHE A 499 -25.63 23.73 -28.01
CA PHE A 499 -26.01 22.32 -28.05
C PHE A 499 -24.94 21.46 -28.73
N ILE A 500 -24.45 21.85 -29.90
CA ILE A 500 -23.39 21.11 -30.63
C ILE A 500 -22.15 20.97 -29.75
N ARG A 501 -21.69 22.07 -29.14
CA ARG A 501 -20.54 22.04 -28.22
C ARG A 501 -20.76 21.09 -27.04
N SER A 502 -21.99 20.99 -26.54
CA SER A 502 -22.35 20.11 -25.43
C SER A 502 -22.33 18.64 -25.87
N VAL A 503 -22.88 18.32 -27.05
CA VAL A 503 -22.86 16.96 -27.63
C VAL A 503 -21.44 16.53 -27.99
N ASP A 504 -20.60 17.44 -28.48
CA ASP A 504 -19.19 17.18 -28.80
C ASP A 504 -18.37 16.68 -27.61
N THR A 505 -18.80 16.99 -26.38
CA THR A 505 -18.13 16.50 -25.17
C THR A 505 -18.38 15.01 -24.90
N ILE A 506 -19.38 14.39 -25.55
CA ILE A 506 -19.72 12.98 -25.35
C ILE A 506 -18.61 12.09 -25.94
N PRO A 507 -18.03 11.16 -25.15
CA PRO A 507 -17.00 10.26 -25.65
C PRO A 507 -17.49 9.41 -26.83
N ARG A 508 -16.77 9.46 -27.96
CA ARG A 508 -17.11 8.73 -29.19
C ARG A 508 -17.21 7.22 -29.01
N MET A 509 -16.46 6.63 -28.07
CA MET A 509 -16.55 5.21 -27.74
C MET A 509 -17.92 4.78 -27.18
N LEU A 510 -18.67 5.70 -26.56
CA LEU A 510 -20.06 5.43 -26.16
C LEU A 510 -21.01 5.53 -27.35
N LEU A 511 -20.66 6.31 -28.36
CA LEU A 511 -21.42 6.52 -29.59
C LEU A 511 -21.28 5.33 -30.53
N ASP A 512 -20.06 4.84 -30.76
CA ASP A 512 -19.78 3.68 -31.62
C ASP A 512 -20.50 2.41 -31.10
N ASN A 513 -20.56 2.24 -29.77
CA ASN A 513 -21.32 1.17 -29.14
C ASN A 513 -22.84 1.35 -29.32
N ALA A 514 -23.35 2.57 -29.25
CA ALA A 514 -24.77 2.85 -29.43
C ALA A 514 -25.21 2.69 -30.90
N GLU A 515 -24.35 3.03 -31.86
CA GLU A 515 -24.58 2.83 -33.29
C GLU A 515 -24.50 1.34 -33.69
N ALA A 516 -23.55 0.59 -33.14
CA ALA A 516 -23.45 -0.86 -33.31
C ALA A 516 -24.68 -1.60 -32.72
N ILE A 517 -25.12 -1.20 -31.53
CA ILE A 517 -26.34 -1.74 -30.88
C ILE A 517 -27.61 -1.37 -31.68
N ALA A 518 -27.65 -0.20 -32.34
CA ALA A 518 -28.78 0.21 -33.18
C ALA A 518 -28.83 -0.51 -34.54
N THR A 519 -27.71 -1.06 -35.02
CA THR A 519 -27.62 -1.75 -36.32
C THR A 519 -27.74 -3.27 -36.22
N GLU A 520 -27.46 -3.88 -35.06
CA GLU A 520 -27.47 -5.34 -34.91
C GLU A 520 -28.37 -5.81 -33.76
N ALA A 521 -29.59 -6.27 -34.11
CA ALA A 521 -30.43 -7.11 -33.27
C ALA A 521 -29.90 -8.56 -33.11
N GLY A 522 -28.58 -8.73 -32.93
CA GLY A 522 -28.02 -10.02 -32.58
C GLY A 522 -26.52 -10.17 -32.82
N LEU A 523 -25.73 -10.18 -31.74
CA LEU A 523 -24.45 -10.90 -31.70
C LEU A 523 -24.18 -11.50 -30.32
N THR A 524 -23.59 -12.70 -30.35
CA THR A 524 -23.26 -13.61 -29.27
C THR A 524 -21.96 -13.27 -28.53
N ALA A 525 -21.83 -13.83 -27.32
CA ALA A 525 -20.95 -13.42 -26.22
C ALA A 525 -19.44 -13.72 -26.31
N GLU A 526 -18.77 -13.68 -27.47
CA GLU A 526 -17.39 -14.21 -27.57
C GLU A 526 -16.22 -13.21 -27.73
N ASN A 527 -16.43 -11.90 -27.86
CA ASN A 527 -15.31 -10.95 -28.04
C ASN A 527 -15.03 -10.02 -26.85
N ALA A 528 -15.04 -10.56 -25.63
CA ALA A 528 -14.75 -9.83 -24.38
C ALA A 528 -13.28 -9.91 -23.95
N GLN A 529 -12.32 -9.65 -24.83
CA GLN A 529 -10.89 -9.70 -24.48
C GLN A 529 -10.07 -8.59 -25.13
N LEU A 530 -10.35 -7.33 -24.78
CA LEU A 530 -9.42 -6.20 -24.90
C LEU A 530 -9.77 -5.17 -23.83
N ALA A 531 -8.98 -5.16 -22.75
CA ALA A 531 -9.20 -4.30 -21.59
C ALA A 531 -8.82 -2.84 -21.89
N THR A 532 -9.83 -2.00 -22.10
CA THR A 532 -9.74 -0.55 -21.89
C THR A 532 -10.76 -0.15 -20.82
N PRO A 533 -10.53 0.89 -20.01
CA PRO A 533 -11.33 1.24 -18.83
C PRO A 533 -12.79 1.63 -19.13
N PHE A 534 -13.17 1.74 -20.40
CA PHE A 534 -14.54 2.05 -20.86
C PHE A 534 -15.28 0.85 -21.48
N ALA A 535 -14.60 -0.27 -21.74
CA ALA A 535 -15.14 -1.33 -22.60
C ALA A 535 -16.03 -2.37 -21.89
N THR A 536 -16.01 -2.47 -20.56
CA THR A 536 -16.61 -3.61 -19.85
C THR A 536 -18.10 -3.45 -19.49
N THR A 537 -18.77 -2.36 -19.86
CA THR A 537 -20.16 -2.09 -19.42
C THR A 537 -21.19 -1.93 -20.54
N SER A 538 -20.79 -1.91 -21.82
CA SER A 538 -21.70 -1.73 -22.95
C SER A 538 -22.67 -2.90 -23.16
N SER A 539 -22.36 -4.12 -22.68
CA SER A 539 -23.22 -5.29 -22.85
C SER A 539 -24.40 -5.37 -21.86
N ILE A 540 -24.49 -4.48 -20.87
CA ILE A 540 -25.48 -4.56 -19.78
C ILE A 540 -26.67 -3.61 -20.01
N PHE A 541 -26.55 -2.63 -20.90
CA PHE A 541 -27.58 -1.64 -21.14
C PHE A 541 -28.40 -1.97 -22.39
N SER A 542 -29.72 -1.82 -22.27
CA SER A 542 -30.66 -1.95 -23.38
C SER A 542 -30.50 -0.79 -24.38
N THR A 543 -30.90 -1.05 -25.63
CA THR A 543 -31.11 -0.03 -26.68
C THR A 543 -31.85 1.21 -26.14
N GLU A 544 -32.82 1.02 -25.25
CA GLU A 544 -33.63 2.09 -24.64
C GLU A 544 -32.83 3.07 -23.76
N THR A 545 -31.69 2.64 -23.19
CA THR A 545 -30.86 3.52 -22.34
C THR A 545 -30.01 4.46 -23.18
N PHE A 546 -29.53 3.99 -24.33
CA PHE A 546 -28.69 4.76 -25.24
C PHE A 546 -29.47 5.52 -26.31
N ALA A 547 -30.74 5.17 -26.55
CA ALA A 547 -31.57 5.83 -27.54
C ALA A 547 -31.58 7.38 -27.42
N PRO A 548 -31.76 7.98 -26.23
CA PRO A 548 -31.70 9.44 -26.11
C PRO A 548 -30.37 10.03 -26.61
N LEU A 549 -29.25 9.38 -26.34
CA LEU A 549 -27.92 9.85 -26.75
C LEU A 549 -27.70 9.75 -28.27
N VAL A 550 -28.18 8.66 -28.89
CA VAL A 550 -28.13 8.50 -30.36
C VAL A 550 -28.93 9.59 -31.06
N PHE A 551 -30.09 9.97 -30.51
CA PHE A 551 -30.87 11.10 -31.01
C PHE A 551 -30.03 12.39 -30.99
N HIS A 552 -29.41 12.71 -29.86
CA HIS A 552 -28.60 13.92 -29.71
C HIS A 552 -27.45 14.01 -30.72
N VAL A 553 -26.76 12.89 -30.98
CA VAL A 553 -25.62 12.83 -31.90
C VAL A 553 -26.06 13.04 -33.34
N LYS A 554 -27.08 12.29 -33.78
CA LYS A 554 -27.65 12.46 -35.13
C LYS A 554 -28.23 13.86 -35.33
N TYR A 555 -28.83 14.45 -34.30
CA TYR A 555 -29.36 15.81 -34.36
C TYR A 555 -28.24 16.87 -34.42
N ARG A 556 -27.10 16.62 -33.76
CA ARG A 556 -25.88 17.43 -33.90
C ARG A 556 -25.32 17.32 -35.32
N ASP A 557 -25.21 16.12 -35.88
CA ASP A 557 -24.74 15.90 -37.26
C ASP A 557 -25.65 16.59 -38.28
N PHE A 558 -26.97 16.56 -38.06
CA PHE A 558 -27.93 17.34 -38.83
C PHE A 558 -27.57 18.84 -38.83
N HIS A 559 -27.34 19.45 -37.65
CA HIS A 559 -27.00 20.88 -37.57
C HIS A 559 -25.65 21.22 -38.22
N GLU A 560 -24.65 20.34 -38.12
CA GLU A 560 -23.35 20.52 -38.81
C GLU A 560 -23.52 20.54 -40.34
N LEU A 561 -24.28 19.58 -40.89
CA LEU A 561 -24.54 19.52 -42.33
C LEU A 561 -25.52 20.61 -42.79
N TYR A 562 -26.44 21.04 -41.92
CA TYR A 562 -27.42 22.08 -42.21
C TYR A 562 -26.79 23.48 -42.30
N ALA A 563 -25.61 23.69 -41.69
CA ALA A 563 -24.90 24.97 -41.71
C ALA A 563 -24.47 25.40 -43.14
N ASN A 564 -24.20 24.44 -44.04
CA ASN A 564 -23.77 24.70 -45.41
C ASN A 564 -24.82 24.25 -46.42
N LYS A 565 -25.22 25.14 -47.34
CA LYS A 565 -26.22 24.81 -48.39
C LYS A 565 -25.83 23.64 -49.29
N ALA A 566 -24.53 23.43 -49.51
CA ALA A 566 -24.02 22.33 -50.34
C ALA A 566 -24.31 20.94 -49.74
N THR A 567 -24.45 20.85 -48.42
CA THR A 567 -24.66 19.59 -47.67
C THR A 567 -26.12 19.40 -47.24
N TRP A 568 -27.05 20.25 -47.71
CA TRP A 568 -28.47 20.17 -47.35
C TRP A 568 -29.15 18.86 -47.77
N SER A 569 -28.70 18.23 -48.86
CA SER A 569 -29.19 16.91 -49.28
C SER A 569 -28.91 15.83 -48.22
N GLU A 570 -27.69 15.83 -47.66
CA GLU A 570 -27.29 14.88 -46.62
C GLU A 570 -27.99 15.20 -45.29
N ALA A 571 -28.13 16.49 -44.94
CA ALA A 571 -28.89 16.92 -43.77
C ALA A 571 -30.37 16.47 -43.84
N ALA A 572 -31.00 16.58 -45.02
CA ALA A 572 -32.36 16.14 -45.25
C ALA A 572 -32.54 14.63 -44.99
N GLN A 573 -31.60 13.80 -45.44
CA GLN A 573 -31.60 12.35 -45.19
C GLN A 573 -31.53 12.02 -43.69
N ILE A 574 -30.63 12.70 -42.95
CA ILE A 574 -30.53 12.51 -41.50
C ILE A 574 -31.82 12.93 -40.80
N LEU A 575 -32.42 14.05 -41.20
CA LEU A 575 -33.67 14.55 -40.61
C LEU A 575 -34.85 13.59 -40.81
N VAL A 576 -34.98 13.00 -42.00
CA VAL A 576 -35.98 11.95 -42.26
C VAL A 576 -35.71 10.71 -41.40
N GLY A 577 -34.44 10.31 -41.30
CA GLY A 577 -34.02 9.21 -40.44
C GLY A 577 -34.35 9.46 -38.96
N LEU A 578 -34.20 10.69 -38.48
CA LEU A 578 -34.59 11.08 -37.13
C LEU A 578 -36.12 11.04 -36.94
N LEU A 579 -36.89 11.58 -37.88
CA LEU A 579 -38.36 11.62 -37.79
C LEU A 579 -39.03 10.23 -37.83
N THR A 580 -38.37 9.25 -38.44
CA THR A 580 -38.88 7.88 -38.62
C THR A 580 -38.30 6.88 -37.62
N SER A 581 -37.30 7.27 -36.83
CA SER A 581 -36.63 6.38 -35.87
C SER A 581 -37.31 6.38 -34.50
N ASP A 582 -37.42 5.20 -33.90
CA ASP A 582 -37.92 4.98 -32.52
C ASP A 582 -37.01 5.59 -31.44
N VAL A 583 -35.83 6.06 -31.84
CA VAL A 583 -34.81 6.68 -30.98
C VAL A 583 -35.17 8.13 -30.63
N THR A 584 -35.98 8.78 -31.47
CA THR A 584 -36.33 10.20 -31.31
C THR A 584 -37.41 10.39 -30.25
N PRO A 585 -37.20 11.30 -29.26
CA PRO A 585 -38.24 11.64 -28.30
C PRO A 585 -39.49 12.16 -29.01
N GLU A 586 -40.63 11.52 -28.78
CA GLU A 586 -41.89 11.88 -29.42
C GLU A 586 -42.27 13.36 -29.15
N SER A 587 -41.98 13.86 -27.95
CA SER A 587 -42.17 15.26 -27.57
C SER A 587 -41.38 16.26 -28.43
N PHE A 588 -40.33 15.83 -29.13
CA PHE A 588 -39.44 16.68 -29.91
C PHE A 588 -39.73 16.66 -31.42
N LEU A 589 -40.64 15.79 -31.89
CA LEU A 589 -40.98 15.66 -33.32
C LEU A 589 -41.47 16.98 -33.95
N THR A 590 -42.19 17.80 -33.18
CA THR A 590 -42.69 19.10 -33.62
C THR A 590 -41.57 20.09 -33.91
N VAL A 591 -40.47 20.03 -33.17
CA VAL A 591 -39.28 20.85 -33.40
C VAL A 591 -38.58 20.42 -34.68
N LEU A 592 -38.39 19.11 -34.89
CA LEU A 592 -37.78 18.58 -36.12
C LEU A 592 -38.59 18.94 -37.39
N LEU A 593 -39.92 18.91 -37.29
CA LEU A 593 -40.81 19.32 -38.39
C LEU A 593 -40.69 20.81 -38.72
N VAL A 594 -40.46 21.65 -37.72
CA VAL A 594 -40.19 23.08 -37.92
C VAL A 594 -38.78 23.28 -38.50
N ASP A 595 -37.80 22.48 -38.10
CA ASP A 595 -36.45 22.50 -38.66
C ASP A 595 -36.41 22.01 -40.12
N ALA A 596 -37.35 21.15 -40.54
CA ALA A 596 -37.54 20.75 -41.93
C ALA A 596 -38.05 21.89 -42.82
N LEU A 597 -38.73 22.90 -42.24
CA LEU A 597 -39.46 23.93 -43.00
C LEU A 597 -38.59 24.68 -44.02
N PRO A 598 -37.35 25.12 -43.70
CA PRO A 598 -36.50 25.81 -44.68
C PRO A 598 -36.04 24.91 -45.84
N LEU A 599 -35.86 23.60 -45.60
CA LEU A 599 -35.52 22.62 -46.64
C LEU A 599 -36.72 22.39 -47.57
N VAL A 600 -37.92 22.32 -47.01
CA VAL A 600 -39.18 22.18 -47.77
C VAL A 600 -39.51 23.45 -48.58
N GLN A 601 -39.15 24.62 -48.06
CA GLN A 601 -39.38 25.90 -48.76
C GLN A 601 -38.28 26.27 -49.75
N ALA A 602 -37.19 25.50 -49.80
CA ALA A 602 -36.10 25.75 -50.72
C ALA A 602 -36.54 25.57 -52.19
N PRO A 603 -35.89 26.28 -53.13
CA PRO A 603 -36.17 26.12 -54.55
C PRO A 603 -35.74 24.74 -55.07
N GLU A 604 -34.74 24.10 -54.47
CA GLU A 604 -34.28 22.75 -54.82
C GLU A 604 -35.07 21.67 -54.07
N LEU A 605 -35.18 20.48 -54.65
CA LEU A 605 -35.86 19.33 -54.03
C LEU A 605 -34.86 18.45 -53.26
N TYR A 606 -34.87 18.52 -51.92
CA TYR A 606 -34.04 17.69 -51.04
C TYR A 606 -34.70 16.41 -50.49
N PHE A 607 -36.04 16.29 -50.53
CA PHE A 607 -36.74 15.07 -50.11
C PHE A 607 -37.36 14.36 -51.31
N SER A 608 -37.29 13.04 -51.31
CA SER A 608 -38.00 12.19 -52.26
C SER A 608 -39.50 12.12 -51.94
N MET A 609 -40.28 11.60 -52.89
CA MET A 609 -41.72 11.44 -52.72
C MET A 609 -42.09 10.51 -51.53
N PRO A 610 -41.45 9.34 -51.33
CA PRO A 610 -41.66 8.52 -50.13
C PRO A 610 -41.33 9.24 -48.82
N GLU A 611 -40.21 9.96 -48.77
CA GLU A 611 -39.77 10.69 -47.56
C GLU A 611 -40.73 11.84 -47.22
N THR A 612 -41.25 12.53 -48.23
CA THR A 612 -42.28 13.57 -48.08
C THR A 612 -43.57 13.01 -47.49
N TYR A 613 -43.98 11.80 -47.89
CA TYR A 613 -45.13 11.11 -47.29
C TYR A 613 -44.88 10.72 -45.83
N GLU A 614 -43.66 10.33 -45.45
CA GLU A 614 -43.33 10.08 -44.04
C GLU A 614 -43.37 11.36 -43.20
N LEU A 615 -42.84 12.49 -43.71
CA LEU A 615 -42.97 13.79 -43.04
C LEU A 615 -44.44 14.18 -42.85
N LEU A 616 -45.28 13.99 -43.87
CA LEU A 616 -46.71 14.24 -43.79
C LEU A 616 -47.39 13.33 -42.77
N ARG A 617 -47.02 12.04 -42.73
CA ARG A 617 -47.52 11.08 -41.74
C ARG A 617 -47.19 11.52 -40.31
N VAL A 618 -45.98 12.04 -40.05
CA VAL A 618 -45.60 12.56 -38.73
C VAL A 618 -46.38 13.84 -38.39
N VAL A 619 -46.59 14.75 -39.37
CA VAL A 619 -47.45 15.93 -39.18
C VAL A 619 -48.89 15.53 -38.84
N GLU A 620 -49.46 14.54 -39.52
CA GLU A 620 -50.81 14.04 -39.21
C GLU A 620 -50.86 13.27 -37.88
N LYS A 621 -49.79 12.55 -37.49
CA LYS A 621 -49.67 11.91 -36.16
C LYS A 621 -49.76 12.97 -35.06
N VAL A 622 -48.99 14.05 -35.18
CA VAL A 622 -49.00 15.17 -34.20
C VAL A 622 -50.32 15.95 -34.28
N GLY A 623 -50.85 16.19 -35.48
CA GLY A 623 -52.07 16.98 -35.71
C GLY A 623 -53.35 16.29 -35.25
N SER A 624 -53.51 15.00 -35.52
CA SER A 624 -54.68 14.21 -35.10
C SER A 624 -54.83 14.12 -33.58
N VAL A 625 -53.72 14.09 -32.86
CA VAL A 625 -53.68 14.13 -31.38
C VAL A 625 -54.19 15.48 -30.85
N ALA A 626 -53.87 16.58 -31.54
CA ALA A 626 -54.33 17.92 -31.18
C ALA A 626 -55.81 18.19 -31.51
N GLU A 627 -56.39 17.46 -32.46
CA GLU A 627 -57.79 17.61 -32.90
C GLU A 627 -58.75 16.66 -32.14
N SER A 628 -58.24 15.58 -31.56
CA SER A 628 -59.04 14.69 -30.71
C SER A 628 -59.29 15.33 -29.34
N ASN A 629 -60.56 15.44 -28.92
CA ASN A 629 -60.98 15.95 -27.59
C ASN A 629 -60.55 15.05 -26.39
N GLY A 630 -59.45 14.30 -26.51
CA GLY A 630 -58.95 13.37 -25.50
C GLY A 630 -57.71 13.91 -24.81
N THR A 631 -57.84 14.26 -23.53
CA THR A 631 -56.77 14.60 -22.55
C THR A 631 -55.74 15.63 -23.05
N ASP A 632 -55.92 16.90 -22.65
CA ASP A 632 -54.96 18.02 -22.86
C ASP A 632 -53.48 17.63 -22.67
N GLU A 633 -53.22 16.66 -21.78
CA GLU A 633 -51.91 16.12 -21.42
C GLU A 633 -51.09 15.54 -22.61
N VAL A 634 -51.73 14.91 -23.60
CA VAL A 634 -51.00 14.28 -24.73
C VAL A 634 -50.58 15.33 -25.76
N ALA A 635 -51.43 16.32 -26.01
CA ALA A 635 -51.08 17.46 -26.86
C ALA A 635 -49.98 18.31 -26.21
N ASP A 636 -50.04 18.48 -24.88
CA ASP A 636 -48.98 19.14 -24.12
C ASP A 636 -47.64 18.42 -24.24
N TYR A 637 -47.65 17.09 -24.27
CA TYR A 637 -46.43 16.29 -24.46
C TYR A 637 -45.76 16.52 -25.82
N TYR A 638 -46.50 16.50 -26.94
CA TYR A 638 -45.93 16.71 -28.28
C TYR A 638 -45.52 18.18 -28.55
N PHE A 639 -46.19 19.14 -27.91
CA PHE A 639 -45.92 20.57 -28.13
C PHE A 639 -44.94 21.18 -27.14
N TYR A 640 -44.61 20.50 -26.04
CA TYR A 640 -43.76 21.00 -24.95
C TYR A 640 -42.49 21.75 -25.42
N TRP A 641 -41.64 21.09 -26.21
CA TRP A 641 -40.36 21.67 -26.63
C TRP A 641 -40.53 22.82 -27.61
N LEU A 642 -41.52 22.73 -28.52
CA LEU A 642 -41.81 23.77 -29.49
C LEU A 642 -42.43 25.00 -28.82
N GLU A 643 -43.30 24.82 -27.82
CA GLU A 643 -43.82 25.93 -27.00
C GLU A 643 -42.68 26.71 -26.34
N LEU A 644 -41.72 26.01 -25.74
CA LEU A 644 -40.58 26.63 -25.06
C LEU A 644 -39.70 27.41 -26.05
N LEU A 645 -39.42 26.83 -27.23
CA LEU A 645 -38.62 27.45 -28.29
C LEU A 645 -39.30 28.69 -28.90
N LEU A 646 -40.60 28.62 -29.17
CA LEU A 646 -41.36 29.73 -29.73
C LEU A 646 -41.58 30.85 -28.70
N SER A 647 -41.75 30.52 -27.42
CA SER A 647 -41.87 31.51 -26.34
C SER A 647 -40.61 32.35 -26.21
N ARG A 648 -39.42 31.74 -26.36
CA ARG A 648 -38.15 32.46 -26.41
C ARG A 648 -38.08 33.44 -27.59
N LYS A 649 -38.48 33.00 -28.79
CA LYS A 649 -38.48 33.84 -30.00
C LYS A 649 -39.52 34.97 -29.95
N ALA A 650 -40.62 34.79 -29.23
CA ALA A 650 -41.71 35.76 -29.11
C ALA A 650 -41.56 36.76 -27.94
N GLY A 651 -40.63 36.53 -27.00
CA GLY A 651 -40.41 37.41 -25.85
C GLY A 651 -41.53 37.38 -24.79
N ALA A 652 -41.58 38.38 -23.90
CA ALA A 652 -42.45 38.44 -22.71
C ALA A 652 -43.98 38.48 -22.99
N GLU A 653 -44.40 38.50 -24.26
CA GLU A 653 -45.81 38.54 -24.67
C GLU A 653 -46.51 37.16 -24.65
N ALA A 654 -45.76 36.07 -24.43
CA ALA A 654 -46.26 34.68 -24.48
C ALA A 654 -46.39 33.98 -23.11
N SER A 655 -46.86 34.69 -22.07
CA SER A 655 -46.91 34.15 -20.70
C SER A 655 -48.07 33.17 -20.43
N SER A 656 -49.14 33.20 -21.22
CA SER A 656 -50.30 32.30 -21.07
C SER A 656 -50.13 31.02 -21.89
N SER A 657 -50.37 29.85 -21.27
CA SER A 657 -50.35 28.53 -21.93
C SER A 657 -51.23 28.48 -23.20
N ALA A 658 -52.41 29.12 -23.17
CA ALA A 658 -53.30 29.18 -24.34
C ALA A 658 -52.70 29.96 -25.53
N VAL A 659 -51.89 30.99 -25.27
CA VAL A 659 -51.23 31.78 -26.31
C VAL A 659 -50.07 30.99 -26.93
N ARG A 660 -49.28 30.29 -26.12
CA ARG A 660 -48.20 29.42 -26.59
C ARG A 660 -48.73 28.30 -27.48
N ARG A 661 -49.82 27.65 -27.04
CA ARG A 661 -50.47 26.59 -27.82
C ARG A 661 -51.00 27.08 -29.16
N LYS A 662 -51.61 28.27 -29.21
CA LYS A 662 -52.06 28.89 -30.47
C LYS A 662 -50.90 29.14 -31.43
N LEU A 663 -49.78 29.67 -30.92
CA LEU A 663 -48.59 29.94 -31.73
C LEU A 663 -47.97 28.66 -32.31
N VAL A 664 -47.95 27.58 -31.52
CA VAL A 664 -47.52 26.26 -31.99
C VAL A 664 -48.44 25.74 -33.10
N GLN A 665 -49.77 25.80 -32.89
CA GLN A 665 -50.74 25.37 -33.89
C GLN A 665 -50.60 26.13 -35.21
N GLU A 666 -50.44 27.46 -35.15
CA GLU A 666 -50.19 28.29 -36.33
C GLU A 666 -48.90 27.87 -37.06
N ARG A 667 -47.82 27.62 -36.33
CA ARG A 667 -46.56 27.13 -36.91
C ARG A 667 -46.70 25.75 -37.55
N MET A 668 -47.43 24.84 -36.92
CA MET A 668 -47.69 23.52 -37.49
C MET A 668 -48.58 23.58 -38.74
N MET A 669 -49.54 24.50 -38.82
CA MET A 669 -50.30 24.75 -40.05
C MET A 669 -49.39 25.23 -41.19
N VAL A 670 -48.40 26.07 -40.90
CA VAL A 670 -47.40 26.51 -41.89
C VAL A 670 -46.58 25.33 -42.39
N VAL A 671 -46.13 24.43 -41.51
CA VAL A 671 -45.42 23.21 -41.92
C VAL A 671 -46.29 22.33 -42.81
N ARG A 672 -47.56 22.09 -42.42
CA ARG A 672 -48.51 21.30 -43.20
C ARG A 672 -48.75 21.90 -44.59
N LEU A 673 -48.93 23.23 -44.67
CA LEU A 673 -49.09 23.93 -45.94
C LEU A 673 -47.83 23.81 -46.81
N ALA A 674 -46.65 24.04 -46.24
CA ALA A 674 -45.38 23.95 -46.96
C ALA A 674 -45.15 22.54 -47.52
N LEU A 675 -45.43 21.49 -46.75
CA LEU A 675 -45.33 20.10 -47.22
C LEU A 675 -46.34 19.79 -48.33
N SER A 676 -47.58 20.30 -48.25
CA SER A 676 -48.57 20.12 -49.32
C SER A 676 -48.14 20.79 -50.64
N GLN A 677 -47.54 21.98 -50.55
CA GLN A 677 -46.99 22.70 -51.69
C GLN A 677 -45.77 21.96 -52.24
N TYR A 678 -44.89 21.48 -51.37
CA TYR A 678 -43.70 20.72 -51.76
C TYR A 678 -44.05 19.39 -52.44
N LEU A 679 -45.03 18.66 -51.94
CA LEU A 679 -45.57 17.45 -52.59
C LEU A 679 -46.11 17.78 -53.99
N SER A 680 -46.85 18.89 -54.13
CA SER A 680 -47.34 19.32 -55.45
C SER A 680 -46.19 19.65 -56.41
N ARG A 681 -45.10 20.24 -55.91
CA ARG A 681 -43.90 20.53 -56.71
C ARG A 681 -43.17 19.26 -57.13
N ILE A 682 -42.96 18.31 -56.22
CA ILE A 682 -42.36 17.01 -56.56
C ILE A 682 -43.19 16.27 -57.61
N LEU A 683 -44.52 16.28 -57.51
CA LEU A 683 -45.39 15.63 -58.47
C LEU A 683 -45.33 16.27 -59.87
N VAL A 684 -45.09 17.57 -59.94
CA VAL A 684 -44.97 18.31 -61.22
C VAL A 684 -43.55 18.16 -61.79
N GLU A 685 -42.51 18.47 -61.02
CA GLU A 685 -41.10 18.42 -61.45
C GLU A 685 -40.61 16.97 -61.65
N GLY A 686 -41.08 16.01 -60.85
CA GLY A 686 -40.78 14.58 -61.01
C GLY A 686 -41.45 13.93 -62.22
N SER A 687 -42.46 14.58 -62.81
CA SER A 687 -43.11 14.13 -64.06
C SER A 687 -42.36 14.55 -65.33
N GLU A 688 -41.41 15.50 -65.22
CA GLU A 688 -40.57 15.94 -66.35
C GLU A 688 -39.27 15.11 -66.53
N GLY A 689 -39.06 14.10 -65.67
CA GLY A 689 -37.86 13.26 -65.64
C GLY A 689 -38.12 11.75 -65.72
N TRP A 690 -39.09 11.30 -66.52
CA TRP A 690 -39.29 9.90 -66.91
C TRP A 690 -39.43 9.75 -68.42
#